data_AF-A0A1H9EAM5-F1
#
_entry.id   AF-A0A1H9EAM5-F1
#
_cell.length_a   1.000
_cell.length_b   1.000
_cell.length_c   1.000
_cell.angle_alpha   90.00
_cell.angle_beta   90.00
_cell.angle_gamma   90.00
#
_symmetry.space_group_name_H-M   'P 1'
#
loop_
_entity.id
_entity.type
_entity.pdbx_description
1 polymer ?
#
loop_
_entity_poly.entity_id
_entity_poly.type
_entity_poly.pdbx_seq_one_letter_code
_entity_poly.pdbx_strand_id
1 'polypeptide(L)'
;MENISKKESVIKRGEKKVLDFVDNSKSISAIRRGLILAIPFLLLGSVSLILLQIPVPAYQNFIKCWGEGVLHTIFDMGYTGTYGILSIIISFTVSISYFRLTNIKHNYLYIGSITSVIATLICLGLRLRKTSIVSFGTSGVFVALIITIIVCKAFVGIIQNLKNPFRLYADGLDLEFNDSLIAMIPAITIIIVTIFINYLIVLFSSCNSIYEIINKGFEYLFSGVRNNFIDGFFYVVVEGLLSFIGVQGRDILNNLSIGVFQKDYRVAGILSHQFYRNFVTVGGYGVLMCLLISIVLFGKRTINKNLAKLSILPSIFNVNEVLLYGFPVIYNMYLLAPFILMPVVSYTLSYVAFRYKLVPPICNDVSSTMPVILSGYFSTMSIRGALLQVVILIVGVVIYAPFVIMYDSSKRKSEAMRVLELTDILKKAEEEKEDIKLLELQGTPGALAKCLAADIKDAIAHKEIKLFYQLQYDNNKECIGAETLMRYTHPIHGFLYPPLVIKLADESGELSKLEKAMFVLAAKDYARLKKETEKSYKISVNITIATLFEDGFVKFLENLKEDYSLVDGEICIEVTEQMAIKSDAKFEEILNKIKDLGYKIAIDDFSMGSTSIKYLQSNKFDIVKLDGAIVKDMMFNDRSKDIISSIVYLAKSLDFKVLAEFVENEEQMMALKEIGCDYYQGYYFSKAVTRDEFIGRILQEERENIKNDR
;
A
#
# COMPACT_ATOMS: atom_id res chain seq x y z
N MET A 1 -22.56 0.38 -35.62
CA MET A 1 -21.97 -0.18 -34.38
C MET A 1 -20.44 -0.29 -34.43
N GLU A 2 -19.82 -0.66 -35.56
CA GLU A 2 -18.34 -0.72 -35.69
C GLU A 2 -17.60 0.61 -35.48
N ASN A 3 -18.15 1.74 -35.93
CA ASN A 3 -17.54 3.07 -35.73
C ASN A 3 -17.59 3.58 -34.28
N ILE A 4 -18.46 3.01 -33.43
CA ILE A 4 -18.55 3.34 -32.01
C ILE A 4 -17.49 2.55 -31.22
N SER A 5 -17.30 1.27 -31.55
CA SER A 5 -16.25 0.40 -30.99
C SER A 5 -14.82 0.88 -31.31
N LYS A 6 -14.57 1.36 -32.55
CA LYS A 6 -13.27 1.97 -32.91
C LYS A 6 -13.03 3.32 -32.20
N LYS A 7 -14.07 4.13 -31.97
CA LYS A 7 -13.93 5.37 -31.19
C LYS A 7 -13.66 5.07 -29.71
N GLU A 8 -14.34 4.09 -29.12
CA GLU A 8 -14.08 3.66 -27.73
C GLU A 8 -12.67 3.09 -27.53
N SER A 9 -12.12 2.37 -28.51
CA SER A 9 -10.76 1.83 -28.41
C SER A 9 -9.66 2.90 -28.55
N VAL A 10 -9.88 3.93 -29.39
CA VAL A 10 -8.97 5.07 -29.53
C VAL A 10 -9.03 5.99 -28.30
N ILE A 11 -10.22 6.24 -27.74
CA ILE A 11 -10.41 7.01 -26.52
C ILE A 11 -9.73 6.29 -25.34
N LYS A 12 -9.95 4.98 -25.16
CA LYS A 12 -9.26 4.18 -24.12
C LYS A 12 -7.74 4.16 -24.28
N ARG A 13 -7.22 4.22 -25.52
CA ARG A 13 -5.77 4.26 -25.79
C ARG A 13 -5.17 5.64 -25.51
N GLY A 14 -5.92 6.71 -25.76
CA GLY A 14 -5.56 8.07 -25.38
C GLY A 14 -5.59 8.29 -23.86
N GLU A 15 -6.66 7.84 -23.19
CA GLU A 15 -6.80 7.85 -21.73
C GLU A 15 -5.67 7.08 -21.05
N LYS A 16 -5.32 5.89 -21.56
CA LYS A 16 -4.21 5.09 -21.03
C LYS A 16 -2.87 5.82 -21.17
N LYS A 17 -2.60 6.46 -22.31
CA LYS A 17 -1.37 7.26 -22.50
C LYS A 17 -1.29 8.46 -21.55
N VAL A 18 -2.41 9.13 -21.28
CA VAL A 18 -2.46 10.25 -20.34
C VAL A 18 -2.29 9.76 -18.90
N LEU A 19 -2.95 8.65 -18.53
CA LEU A 19 -2.75 8.00 -17.23
C LEU A 19 -1.27 7.60 -17.04
N ASP A 20 -0.69 6.94 -18.03
CA ASP A 20 0.71 6.51 -18.00
C ASP A 20 1.65 7.72 -17.92
N PHE A 21 1.36 8.82 -18.61
CA PHE A 21 2.16 10.05 -18.49
C PHE A 21 2.07 10.68 -17.09
N VAL A 22 0.87 10.73 -16.51
CA VAL A 22 0.64 11.31 -15.18
C VAL A 22 1.28 10.45 -14.09
N ASP A 23 1.13 9.12 -14.18
CA ASP A 23 1.71 8.18 -13.22
C ASP A 23 3.25 8.09 -13.36
N ASN A 24 3.80 8.28 -14.56
CA ASN A 24 5.26 8.23 -14.81
C ASN A 24 5.97 9.59 -14.71
N SER A 25 5.25 10.70 -14.64
CA SER A 25 5.86 12.02 -14.50
C SER A 25 6.51 12.18 -13.12
N LYS A 26 7.84 12.35 -13.10
CA LYS A 26 8.61 12.60 -11.89
C LYS A 26 8.12 13.84 -11.13
N SER A 27 7.72 14.90 -11.86
CA SER A 27 7.21 16.13 -11.25
C SER A 27 5.88 15.93 -10.53
N ILE A 28 4.93 15.24 -11.17
CA ILE A 28 3.61 14.97 -10.56
C ILE A 28 3.76 14.05 -9.35
N SER A 29 4.59 13.02 -9.48
CA SER A 29 4.91 12.11 -8.36
C SER A 29 5.58 12.84 -7.19
N ALA A 30 6.48 13.80 -7.48
CA ALA A 30 7.13 14.63 -6.47
C ALA A 30 6.12 15.52 -5.73
N ILE A 31 5.22 16.20 -6.46
CA ILE A 31 4.18 17.02 -5.84
C ILE A 31 3.29 16.17 -4.93
N ARG A 32 2.77 15.04 -5.45
CA ARG A 32 1.91 14.15 -4.67
C ARG A 32 2.59 13.64 -3.40
N ARG A 33 3.84 13.17 -3.50
CA ARG A 33 4.62 12.70 -2.34
C ARG A 33 4.93 13.83 -1.36
N GLY A 34 5.26 15.03 -1.85
CA GLY A 34 5.54 16.19 -1.01
C GLY A 34 4.32 16.65 -0.23
N LEU A 35 3.14 16.66 -0.87
CA LEU A 35 1.89 16.98 -0.20
C LEU A 35 1.52 15.94 0.88
N ILE A 36 1.81 14.65 0.64
CA ILE A 36 1.64 13.60 1.66
C ILE A 36 2.56 13.84 2.86
N LEU A 37 3.83 14.22 2.63
CA LEU A 37 4.75 14.55 3.71
C LEU A 37 4.31 15.78 4.53
N ALA A 38 3.46 16.64 3.98
CA ALA A 38 2.92 17.81 4.67
C ALA A 38 1.71 17.49 5.57
N ILE A 39 1.11 16.30 5.48
CA ILE A 39 -0.12 15.92 6.19
C ILE A 39 -0.04 16.14 7.72
N PRO A 40 1.04 15.77 8.43
CA PRO A 40 1.11 16.00 9.88
C PRO A 40 0.96 17.48 10.26
N PHE A 41 1.55 18.38 9.48
CA PHE A 41 1.47 19.83 9.70
C PHE A 41 0.08 20.38 9.36
N LEU A 42 -0.51 19.89 8.26
CA LEU A 42 -1.89 20.22 7.89
C LEU A 42 -2.89 19.75 8.93
N LEU A 43 -2.69 18.57 9.51
CA LEU A 43 -3.49 18.05 10.61
C LEU A 43 -3.41 18.96 11.84
N LEU A 44 -2.20 19.32 12.26
CA LEU A 44 -2.01 20.23 13.40
C LEU A 44 -2.73 21.58 13.19
N GLY A 45 -2.59 22.15 12.00
CA GLY A 45 -3.26 23.39 11.63
C GLY A 45 -4.78 23.26 11.54
N SER A 46 -5.28 22.15 10.98
CA SER A 46 -6.72 21.86 10.89
C SER A 46 -7.38 21.73 12.26
N VAL A 47 -6.72 21.04 13.21
CA VAL A 47 -7.21 20.90 14.58
C VAL A 47 -7.26 22.27 15.25
N SER A 48 -6.20 23.08 15.09
CA SER A 48 -6.16 24.45 15.63
C SER A 48 -7.29 25.31 15.07
N LEU A 49 -7.54 25.24 13.76
CA LEU A 49 -8.63 25.95 13.10
C LEU A 49 -10.01 25.51 13.61
N ILE A 50 -10.23 24.20 13.78
CA ILE A 50 -11.48 23.66 14.30
C ILE A 50 -11.71 24.19 15.72
N LEU A 51 -10.69 24.12 16.59
CA LEU A 51 -10.78 24.60 17.97
C LEU A 51 -11.00 26.12 18.06
N LEU A 52 -10.49 26.91 17.12
CA LEU A 52 -10.76 28.34 17.03
C LEU A 52 -12.21 28.62 16.61
N GLN A 53 -12.72 27.85 15.64
CA GLN A 53 -13.97 28.17 14.94
C GLN A 53 -15.13 27.26 15.32
N ILE A 54 -15.10 26.57 16.47
CA ILE A 54 -16.25 25.76 16.92
C ILE A 54 -17.50 26.67 16.95
N PRO A 55 -18.56 26.34 16.19
CA PRO A 55 -19.68 27.23 15.92
C PRO A 55 -20.72 27.22 17.07
N VAL A 56 -20.26 27.30 18.31
CA VAL A 56 -21.09 27.35 19.51
C VAL A 56 -20.89 28.71 20.18
N PRO A 57 -21.92 29.58 20.26
CA PRO A 57 -21.77 30.94 20.82
C PRO A 57 -21.21 30.95 22.25
N ALA A 58 -21.64 30.01 23.09
CA ALA A 58 -21.11 29.85 24.45
C ALA A 58 -19.61 29.54 24.47
N TYR A 59 -19.14 28.69 23.56
CA TYR A 59 -17.73 28.35 23.43
C TYR A 59 -16.90 29.53 22.89
N GLN A 60 -17.43 30.27 21.91
CA GLN A 60 -16.77 31.45 21.35
C GLN A 60 -16.59 32.57 22.39
N ASN A 61 -17.55 32.73 23.29
CA ASN A 61 -17.40 33.65 24.42
C ASN A 61 -16.42 33.09 25.46
N PHE A 62 -16.48 31.80 25.77
CA PHE A 62 -15.56 31.14 26.68
C PHE A 62 -14.10 31.31 26.24
N ILE A 63 -13.75 30.98 25.00
CA ILE A 63 -12.36 31.03 24.52
C ILE A 63 -11.77 32.45 24.50
N LYS A 64 -12.62 33.47 24.31
CA LYS A 64 -12.22 34.88 24.33
C LYS A 64 -12.08 35.45 25.72
N CYS A 65 -12.90 35.00 26.67
CA CYS A 65 -12.90 35.53 28.05
C CYS A 65 -12.01 34.73 29.00
N TRP A 66 -11.81 33.44 28.75
CA TRP A 66 -11.02 32.56 29.61
C TRP A 66 -9.54 32.95 29.55
N GLY A 67 -8.95 33.22 30.72
CA GLY A 67 -7.53 33.56 30.87
C GLY A 67 -7.09 34.70 29.94
N GLU A 68 -7.87 35.78 29.82
CA GLU A 68 -7.60 36.91 28.91
C GLU A 68 -7.45 36.53 27.42
N GLY A 69 -8.06 35.41 27.00
CA GLY A 69 -8.00 34.94 25.62
C GLY A 69 -6.74 34.14 25.29
N VAL A 70 -6.00 33.67 26.30
CA VAL A 70 -4.79 32.83 26.10
C VAL A 70 -5.07 31.62 25.21
N LEU A 71 -6.21 30.93 25.38
CA LEU A 71 -6.57 29.78 24.52
C LEU A 71 -6.77 30.18 23.06
N HIS A 72 -7.43 31.31 22.82
CA HIS A 72 -7.60 31.83 21.46
C HIS A 72 -6.24 32.12 20.83
N THR A 73 -5.35 32.78 21.57
CA THR A 73 -3.98 33.07 21.10
C THR A 73 -3.16 31.80 20.84
N ILE A 74 -3.25 30.79 21.71
CA ILE A 74 -2.55 29.51 21.52
C ILE A 74 -3.00 28.83 20.23
N PHE A 75 -4.31 28.71 20.01
CA PHE A 75 -4.81 28.06 18.79
C PHE A 75 -4.54 28.90 17.54
N ASP A 76 -4.60 30.23 17.63
CA ASP A 76 -4.26 31.14 16.52
C ASP A 76 -2.77 31.06 16.15
N MET A 77 -1.88 30.94 17.15
CA MET A 77 -0.46 30.65 16.93
C MET A 77 -0.27 29.29 16.26
N GLY A 78 -1.02 28.25 16.68
CA GLY A 78 -0.99 26.93 16.05
C GLY A 78 -1.43 26.96 14.58
N TYR A 79 -2.50 27.69 14.28
CA TYR A 79 -2.98 27.88 12.91
C TYR A 79 -1.99 28.71 12.06
N THR A 80 -1.56 29.86 12.55
CA THR A 80 -0.63 30.75 11.82
C THR A 80 0.74 30.12 11.62
N GLY A 81 1.25 29.37 12.61
CA GLY A 81 2.51 28.63 12.53
C GLY A 81 2.50 27.46 11.55
N THR A 82 1.31 27.02 11.09
CA THR A 82 1.16 25.93 10.11
C THR A 82 0.65 26.47 8.78
N TYR A 83 -0.63 26.88 8.72
CA TYR A 83 -1.28 27.38 7.51
C TYR A 83 -0.76 28.74 7.05
N GLY A 84 -0.24 29.58 7.95
CA GLY A 84 0.34 30.88 7.61
C GLY A 84 1.69 30.78 6.87
N ILE A 85 2.36 29.64 6.94
CA ILE A 85 3.62 29.35 6.23
C ILE A 85 3.50 28.14 5.28
N LEU A 86 2.28 27.77 4.91
CA LEU A 86 2.03 26.52 4.18
C LEU A 86 2.76 26.45 2.85
N SER A 87 2.90 27.56 2.13
CA SER A 87 3.62 27.59 0.84
C SER A 87 5.11 27.22 1.00
N ILE A 88 5.71 27.58 2.14
CA ILE A 88 7.10 27.25 2.49
C ILE A 88 7.21 25.76 2.84
N ILE A 89 6.30 25.24 3.66
CA ILE A 89 6.25 23.82 4.03
C ILE A 89 6.12 22.96 2.77
N ILE A 90 5.19 23.31 1.87
CA ILE A 90 4.97 22.59 0.61
C ILE A 90 6.19 22.68 -0.31
N SER A 91 6.83 23.85 -0.43
CA SER A 91 8.07 23.99 -1.22
C SER A 91 9.14 23.02 -0.72
N PHE A 92 9.34 22.94 0.59
CA PHE A 92 10.35 22.08 1.20
C PHE A 92 10.03 20.58 1.05
N THR A 93 8.78 20.17 1.29
CA THR A 93 8.42 18.75 1.20
C THR A 93 8.40 18.24 -0.24
N VAL A 94 7.96 19.07 -1.19
CA VAL A 94 7.96 18.76 -2.63
C VAL A 94 9.38 18.71 -3.18
N SER A 95 10.28 19.62 -2.78
CA SER A 95 11.67 19.58 -3.21
C SER A 95 12.39 18.31 -2.74
N ILE A 96 12.23 17.92 -1.47
CA ILE A 96 12.79 16.67 -0.93
C ILE A 96 12.27 15.48 -1.74
N SER A 97 10.96 15.46 -1.99
CA SER A 97 10.33 14.38 -2.76
C SER A 97 10.86 14.29 -4.19
N TYR A 98 11.10 15.44 -4.84
CA TYR A 98 11.66 15.49 -6.17
C TYR A 98 13.09 14.95 -6.20
N PHE A 99 13.97 15.40 -5.29
CA PHE A 99 15.36 14.97 -5.26
C PHE A 99 15.52 13.48 -4.96
N ARG A 100 14.67 12.92 -4.07
CA ARG A 100 14.61 11.46 -3.82
C ARG A 100 14.23 10.68 -5.07
N LEU A 101 13.32 11.19 -5.90
CA LEU A 101 12.90 10.54 -7.14
C LEU A 101 13.96 10.60 -8.27
N THR A 102 14.95 11.49 -8.14
CA THR A 102 16.02 11.64 -9.14
C THR A 102 17.29 10.84 -8.82
N ASN A 103 17.32 10.05 -7.72
CA ASN A 103 18.48 9.25 -7.29
C ASN A 103 19.80 10.04 -7.23
N ILE A 104 19.73 11.27 -6.73
CA ILE A 104 20.90 12.13 -6.54
C ILE A 104 21.50 11.85 -5.15
N LYS A 105 22.82 12.06 -4.99
CA LYS A 105 23.51 11.94 -3.70
C LYS A 105 22.77 12.66 -2.58
N HIS A 106 22.81 12.05 -1.40
CA HIS A 106 22.07 12.51 -0.21
C HIS A 106 22.37 13.96 0.19
N ASN A 107 23.61 14.43 0.02
CA ASN A 107 24.00 15.79 0.39
C ASN A 107 23.40 16.87 -0.53
N TYR A 108 23.23 16.57 -1.82
CA TYR A 108 22.64 17.52 -2.78
C TYR A 108 21.14 17.71 -2.55
N LEU A 109 20.47 16.73 -1.92
CA LEU A 109 19.05 16.81 -1.60
C LEU A 109 18.73 17.95 -0.63
N TYR A 110 19.54 18.13 0.42
CA TYR A 110 19.30 19.19 1.41
C TYR A 110 19.58 20.58 0.84
N ILE A 111 20.72 20.74 0.16
CA ILE A 111 21.12 22.03 -0.44
C ILE A 111 20.14 22.46 -1.54
N GLY A 112 19.74 21.52 -2.40
CA GLY A 112 18.74 21.78 -3.43
C GLY A 112 17.38 22.17 -2.84
N SER A 113 16.99 21.54 -1.71
CA SER A 113 15.72 21.86 -1.03
C SER A 113 15.75 23.26 -0.42
N ILE A 114 16.83 23.62 0.27
CA ILE A 114 17.02 24.98 0.81
C ILE A 114 17.00 26.02 -0.32
N THR A 115 17.70 25.74 -1.44
CA THR A 115 17.69 26.61 -2.63
C THR A 115 16.27 26.85 -3.14
N SER A 116 15.45 25.79 -3.22
CA SER A 116 14.06 25.89 -3.67
C SER A 116 13.19 26.75 -2.75
N VAL A 117 13.40 26.67 -1.43
CA VAL A 117 12.70 27.49 -0.44
C VAL A 117 13.09 28.95 -0.57
N ILE A 118 14.39 29.24 -0.68
CA ILE A 118 14.89 30.62 -0.86
C ILE A 118 14.34 31.23 -2.15
N ALA A 119 14.41 30.51 -3.27
CA ALA A 119 13.86 30.96 -4.53
C ALA A 119 12.34 31.21 -4.45
N THR A 120 11.60 30.34 -3.77
CA THR A 120 10.16 30.50 -3.54
C THR A 120 9.86 31.75 -2.71
N LEU A 121 10.61 31.99 -1.62
CA LEU A 121 10.45 33.18 -0.79
C LEU A 121 10.66 34.48 -1.58
N ILE A 122 11.66 34.51 -2.47
CA ILE A 122 11.90 35.65 -3.37
C ILE A 122 10.68 35.87 -4.28
N CYS A 123 10.18 34.82 -4.91
CA CYS A 123 9.02 34.89 -5.82
C CYS A 123 7.70 35.24 -5.12
N LEU A 124 7.56 34.92 -3.83
CA LEU A 124 6.42 35.31 -2.97
C LEU A 124 6.51 36.77 -2.49
N GLY A 125 7.62 37.45 -2.78
CA GLY A 125 7.78 38.88 -2.53
C GLY A 125 8.43 39.22 -1.20
N LEU A 126 9.26 38.33 -0.62
CA LEU A 126 10.04 38.62 0.59
C LEU A 126 10.99 39.83 0.34
N ARG A 127 10.48 41.04 0.65
CA ARG A 127 11.00 42.42 0.51
C ARG A 127 11.09 43.04 -0.90
N LEU A 128 10.17 43.99 -1.14
CA LEU A 128 10.40 45.44 -1.34
C LEU A 128 9.06 46.20 -1.01
N ARG A 129 9.10 47.13 -0.04
CA ARG A 129 8.07 48.10 0.39
C ARG A 129 6.76 47.66 1.10
N LYS A 130 6.15 46.47 0.90
CA LYS A 130 5.01 45.96 1.73
C LYS A 130 4.79 44.46 1.48
N THR A 131 5.24 43.59 2.38
CA THR A 131 4.91 42.16 2.31
C THR A 131 3.55 41.89 2.97
N SER A 132 2.59 41.36 2.22
CA SER A 132 1.41 40.75 2.83
C SER A 132 1.81 39.37 3.36
N ILE A 133 1.75 39.16 4.69
CA ILE A 133 2.00 37.84 5.32
C ILE A 133 1.14 36.73 4.67
N VAL A 134 0.01 37.12 4.08
CA VAL A 134 -0.92 36.27 3.31
C VAL A 134 -0.21 35.46 2.21
N SER A 135 0.81 36.00 1.53
CA SER A 135 1.47 35.28 0.42
C SER A 135 2.27 34.06 0.89
N PHE A 136 2.63 33.96 2.17
CA PHE A 136 3.30 32.77 2.72
C PHE A 136 2.31 31.66 3.08
N GLY A 137 1.02 31.99 3.21
CA GLY A 137 -0.01 31.05 3.57
C GLY A 137 -0.51 30.20 2.40
N THR A 138 -1.79 29.84 2.44
CA THR A 138 -2.43 28.97 1.44
C THR A 138 -2.49 29.59 0.03
N SER A 139 -2.64 30.90 -0.09
CA SER A 139 -2.72 31.57 -1.39
C SER A 139 -1.40 31.51 -2.17
N GLY A 140 -0.26 31.40 -1.49
CA GLY A 140 1.06 31.26 -2.12
C GLY A 140 1.39 29.85 -2.61
N VAL A 141 0.59 28.84 -2.27
CA VAL A 141 0.92 27.43 -2.54
C VAL A 141 1.05 27.14 -4.03
N PHE A 142 0.23 27.76 -4.88
CA PHE A 142 0.33 27.58 -6.33
C PHE A 142 1.66 28.07 -6.90
N VAL A 143 2.09 29.26 -6.45
CA VAL A 143 3.37 29.83 -6.85
C VAL A 143 4.51 28.96 -6.33
N ALA A 144 4.43 28.53 -5.08
CA ALA A 144 5.41 27.62 -4.49
C ALA A 144 5.55 26.33 -5.33
N LEU A 145 4.46 25.61 -5.62
CA LEU A 145 4.52 24.38 -6.40
C LEU A 145 5.19 24.55 -7.77
N ILE A 146 4.87 25.63 -8.48
CA ILE A 146 5.46 25.90 -9.81
C ILE A 146 6.95 26.22 -9.68
N ILE A 147 7.30 27.16 -8.81
CA ILE A 147 8.68 27.62 -8.63
C ILE A 147 9.57 26.49 -8.09
N THR A 148 9.11 25.73 -7.10
CA THR A 148 9.84 24.59 -6.55
C THR A 148 10.19 23.58 -7.65
N ILE A 149 9.24 23.20 -8.52
CA ILE A 149 9.51 22.23 -9.58
C ILE A 149 10.48 22.77 -10.64
N ILE A 150 10.37 24.05 -11.01
CA ILE A 150 11.29 24.70 -11.95
C ILE A 150 12.70 24.73 -11.37
N VAL A 151 12.84 25.15 -10.11
CA VAL A 151 14.13 25.23 -9.40
C VAL A 151 14.75 23.85 -9.26
N CYS A 152 13.98 22.85 -8.83
CA CYS A 152 14.47 21.48 -8.72
C CYS A 152 14.95 20.93 -10.08
N LYS A 153 14.20 21.16 -11.17
CA LYS A 153 14.63 20.76 -12.52
C LYS A 153 15.93 21.45 -12.94
N ALA A 154 16.03 22.77 -12.72
CA ALA A 154 17.22 23.53 -13.04
C ALA A 154 18.43 23.04 -12.22
N PHE A 155 18.24 22.79 -10.92
CA PHE A 155 19.29 22.31 -10.02
C PHE A 155 19.84 20.95 -10.48
N VAL A 156 18.96 19.99 -10.78
CA VAL A 156 19.38 18.69 -11.31
C VAL A 156 20.07 18.82 -12.68
N GLY A 157 19.52 19.65 -13.57
CA GLY A 157 20.10 19.88 -14.90
C GLY A 157 21.51 20.48 -14.85
N ILE A 158 21.75 21.44 -13.95
CA ILE A 158 23.08 22.04 -13.77
C ILE A 158 24.06 21.00 -13.19
N ILE A 159 23.64 20.23 -12.18
CA ILE A 159 24.48 19.17 -11.59
C ILE A 159 24.88 18.11 -12.62
N GLN A 160 23.92 17.67 -13.46
CA GLN A 160 24.20 16.64 -14.47
C GLN A 160 25.09 17.15 -15.60
N ASN A 161 25.07 18.45 -15.89
CA ASN A 161 25.86 19.06 -16.96
C ASN A 161 27.20 19.64 -16.49
N LEU A 162 27.49 19.64 -15.18
CA LEU A 162 28.78 20.05 -14.63
C LEU A 162 29.87 19.03 -15.03
N LYS A 163 30.54 19.29 -16.16
CA LYS A 163 31.72 18.55 -16.59
C LYS A 163 32.88 18.87 -15.65
N ASN A 164 33.39 17.84 -14.96
CA ASN A 164 34.46 17.92 -13.96
C ASN A 164 34.15 18.86 -12.77
N PRO A 165 33.39 18.40 -11.76
CA PRO A 165 33.30 19.15 -10.52
C PRO A 165 34.71 19.27 -9.92
N PHE A 166 35.16 20.50 -9.65
CA PHE A 166 36.40 20.77 -8.92
C PHE A 166 36.48 19.84 -7.71
N ARG A 167 37.41 18.89 -7.70
CA ARG A 167 37.67 18.04 -6.53
C ARG A 167 38.84 18.63 -5.77
N LEU A 168 38.55 19.39 -4.72
CA LEU A 168 39.53 19.78 -3.72
C LEU A 168 39.83 18.55 -2.84
N TYR A 169 40.90 17.84 -3.15
CA TYR A 169 41.49 16.86 -2.23
C TYR A 169 42.48 17.60 -1.33
N ALA A 170 42.09 17.86 -0.09
CA ALA A 170 43.02 18.18 0.98
C ALA A 170 42.86 17.11 2.06
N ASP A 171 43.97 16.60 2.59
CA ASP A 171 43.95 15.61 3.67
C ASP A 171 43.18 16.18 4.87
N GLY A 172 42.12 15.47 5.29
CA GLY A 172 41.22 15.88 6.37
C GLY A 172 39.92 16.56 5.95
N LEU A 173 39.64 16.77 4.66
CA LEU A 173 38.32 17.22 4.20
C LEU A 173 37.35 16.05 4.05
N ASP A 174 36.27 16.07 4.84
CA ASP A 174 35.17 15.11 4.73
C ASP A 174 34.55 15.13 3.32
N LEU A 175 34.19 13.95 2.81
CA LEU A 175 33.50 13.80 1.51
C LEU A 175 32.23 14.65 1.40
N GLU A 176 31.59 14.95 2.54
CA GLU A 176 30.42 15.82 2.63
C GLU A 176 30.71 17.29 2.31
N PHE A 177 31.92 17.76 2.63
CA PHE A 177 32.34 19.13 2.36
C PHE A 177 32.50 19.37 0.85
N ASN A 178 33.13 18.44 0.14
CA ASN A 178 33.33 18.54 -1.30
C ASN A 178 31.99 18.50 -2.05
N ASP A 179 31.06 17.63 -1.63
CA ASP A 179 29.71 17.60 -2.18
C ASP A 179 28.97 18.93 -1.94
N SER A 180 29.16 19.55 -0.78
CA SER A 180 28.54 20.86 -0.46
C SER A 180 29.06 21.99 -1.36
N LEU A 181 30.37 22.02 -1.66
CA LEU A 181 30.97 23.00 -2.57
C LEU A 181 30.44 22.88 -4.01
N ILE A 182 30.30 21.65 -4.51
CA ILE A 182 29.79 21.39 -5.85
C ILE A 182 28.32 21.83 -5.96
N ALA A 183 27.52 21.55 -4.93
CA ALA A 183 26.11 21.94 -4.87
C ALA A 183 25.90 23.45 -4.67
N MET A 184 26.93 24.19 -4.24
CA MET A 184 26.87 25.65 -4.10
C MET A 184 26.76 26.36 -5.45
N ILE A 185 27.42 25.85 -6.50
CA ILE A 185 27.39 26.42 -7.86
C ILE A 185 25.96 26.51 -8.42
N PRO A 186 25.17 25.41 -8.50
CA PRO A 186 23.79 25.49 -8.96
C PRO A 186 22.93 26.34 -8.02
N ALA A 187 23.15 26.27 -6.70
CA ALA A 187 22.39 27.06 -5.73
C ALA A 187 22.54 28.57 -5.97
N ILE A 188 23.78 29.07 -6.05
CA ILE A 188 24.07 30.49 -6.30
C ILE A 188 23.51 30.92 -7.66
N THR A 189 23.74 30.11 -8.71
CA THR A 189 23.30 30.43 -10.06
C THR A 189 21.77 30.59 -10.12
N ILE A 190 21.03 29.65 -9.52
CA ILE A 190 19.57 29.69 -9.51
C ILE A 190 19.04 30.88 -8.71
N ILE A 191 19.64 31.18 -7.55
CA ILE A 191 19.22 32.32 -6.72
C ILE A 191 19.44 33.63 -7.48
N ILE A 192 20.60 33.85 -8.09
CA ILE A 192 20.89 35.05 -8.87
C ILE A 192 19.90 35.21 -10.02
N VAL A 193 19.64 34.13 -10.78
CA VAL A 193 18.67 34.15 -11.88
C VAL A 193 17.26 34.46 -11.37
N THR A 194 16.86 33.89 -10.23
CA THR A 194 15.54 34.12 -9.63
C THR A 194 15.38 35.58 -9.18
N ILE A 195 16.41 36.16 -8.55
CA ILE A 195 16.43 37.58 -8.15
C ILE A 195 16.31 38.46 -9.39
N PHE A 196 17.09 38.17 -10.44
CA PHE A 196 17.08 38.94 -11.68
C PHE A 196 15.71 38.90 -12.36
N ILE A 197 15.10 37.73 -12.49
CA ILE A 197 13.75 37.57 -13.06
C ILE A 197 12.72 38.35 -12.22
N ASN A 198 12.75 38.22 -10.90
CA ASN A 198 11.81 38.93 -10.03
C ASN A 198 12.01 40.45 -10.10
N TYR A 199 13.26 40.92 -10.22
CA TYR A 199 13.56 42.33 -10.41
C TYR A 199 13.05 42.88 -11.75
N LEU A 200 13.25 42.14 -12.85
CA LEU A 200 12.68 42.51 -14.16
C LEU A 200 11.16 42.61 -14.11
N ILE A 201 10.52 41.68 -13.40
CA ILE A 201 9.08 41.70 -13.18
C ILE A 201 8.64 42.97 -12.45
N VAL A 202 9.35 43.37 -11.39
CA VAL A 202 9.04 44.61 -10.64
C VAL A 202 9.28 45.87 -11.50
N LEU A 203 10.23 45.84 -12.43
CA LEU A 203 10.48 46.96 -13.34
C LEU A 203 9.43 47.10 -14.44
N PHE A 204 9.03 45.99 -15.06
CA PHE A 204 8.11 46.00 -16.20
C PHE A 204 6.63 45.92 -15.82
N SER A 205 6.31 45.50 -14.60
CA SER A 205 4.94 45.41 -14.10
C SER A 205 4.74 46.31 -12.88
N SER A 206 3.55 46.86 -12.69
CA SER A 206 3.17 47.55 -11.44
C SER A 206 2.92 46.57 -10.28
N CYS A 207 3.63 45.44 -10.24
CA CYS A 207 3.49 44.36 -9.27
C CYS A 207 4.81 44.17 -8.53
N ASN A 208 4.75 43.84 -7.25
CA ASN A 208 5.93 43.67 -6.39
C ASN A 208 6.52 42.26 -6.44
N SER A 209 5.82 41.30 -7.04
CA SER A 209 6.24 39.89 -7.07
C SER A 209 5.55 39.08 -8.15
N ILE A 210 6.09 37.88 -8.43
CA ILE A 210 5.45 36.86 -9.29
C ILE A 210 4.06 36.49 -8.74
N TYR A 211 3.92 36.40 -7.42
CA TYR A 211 2.64 36.14 -6.77
C TYR A 211 1.56 37.17 -7.12
N GLU A 212 1.90 38.47 -7.10
CA GLU A 212 0.96 39.52 -7.48
C GLU A 212 0.59 39.47 -8.97
N ILE A 213 1.53 39.13 -9.86
CA ILE A 213 1.22 38.95 -11.29
C ILE A 213 0.19 37.83 -11.47
N ILE A 214 0.39 36.68 -10.83
CA ILE A 214 -0.51 35.55 -10.96
C ILE A 214 -1.91 35.91 -10.44
N ASN A 215 -2.00 36.59 -9.29
CA ASN A 215 -3.28 37.04 -8.75
C ASN A 215 -3.96 38.06 -9.65
N LYS A 216 -3.24 39.06 -10.19
CA LYS A 216 -3.81 39.99 -11.18
C LYS A 216 -4.22 39.29 -12.47
N GLY A 217 -3.53 38.22 -12.87
CA GLY A 217 -3.91 37.38 -13.99
C GLY A 217 -5.26 36.70 -13.78
N PHE A 218 -5.48 36.14 -12.58
CA PHE A 218 -6.80 35.65 -12.20
C PHE A 218 -7.83 36.80 -12.10
N GLU A 219 -7.47 37.97 -11.57
CA GLU A 219 -8.35 39.15 -11.57
C GLU A 219 -8.81 39.56 -12.97
N TYR A 220 -7.88 39.58 -13.92
CA TYR A 220 -8.19 39.89 -15.32
C TYR A 220 -9.12 38.85 -15.95
N LEU A 221 -8.87 37.56 -15.69
CA LEU A 221 -9.70 36.46 -16.19
C LEU A 221 -11.17 36.60 -15.76
N PHE A 222 -11.43 37.18 -14.58
CA PHE A 222 -12.77 37.39 -14.03
C PHE A 222 -13.24 38.86 -14.05
N SER A 223 -12.54 39.76 -14.72
CA SER A 223 -12.80 41.22 -14.69
C SER A 223 -14.14 41.65 -15.34
N GLY A 224 -14.71 40.81 -16.21
CA GLY A 224 -16.01 41.05 -16.87
C GLY A 224 -17.19 40.29 -16.27
N VAL A 225 -16.98 39.57 -15.18
CA VAL A 225 -17.91 38.59 -14.63
C VAL A 225 -19.00 39.29 -13.83
N ARG A 226 -20.26 38.99 -14.15
CA ARG A 226 -21.45 39.56 -13.50
C ARG A 226 -22.07 38.52 -12.58
N ASN A 227 -23.01 38.95 -11.74
CA ASN A 227 -23.72 38.05 -10.82
C ASN A 227 -24.76 37.15 -11.55
N ASN A 228 -24.27 36.28 -12.45
CA ASN A 228 -25.06 35.43 -13.35
C ASN A 228 -24.73 33.95 -13.16
N PHE A 229 -25.61 33.07 -13.67
CA PHE A 229 -25.43 31.61 -13.55
C PHE A 229 -24.17 31.10 -14.28
N ILE A 230 -23.91 31.58 -15.50
CA ILE A 230 -22.76 31.14 -16.33
C ILE A 230 -21.44 31.51 -15.66
N ASP A 231 -21.41 32.69 -15.07
CA ASP A 231 -20.27 33.27 -14.36
C ASP A 231 -19.93 32.46 -13.10
N GLY A 232 -20.95 32.11 -12.30
CA GLY A 232 -20.77 31.20 -11.17
C GLY A 232 -20.39 29.77 -11.59
N PHE A 233 -20.94 29.26 -12.69
CA PHE A 233 -20.55 27.97 -13.26
C PHE A 233 -19.06 27.94 -13.65
N PHE A 234 -18.59 28.98 -14.36
CA PHE A 234 -17.19 29.09 -14.76
C PHE A 234 -16.26 29.16 -13.54
N TYR A 235 -16.65 29.94 -12.52
CA TYR A 235 -15.92 30.00 -11.25
C TYR A 235 -15.79 28.62 -10.58
N VAL A 236 -16.89 27.86 -10.46
CA VAL A 236 -16.91 26.51 -9.87
C VAL A 236 -15.94 25.56 -10.58
N VAL A 237 -15.93 25.60 -11.92
CA VAL A 237 -15.05 24.74 -12.73
C VAL A 237 -13.58 25.12 -12.54
N VAL A 238 -13.25 26.41 -12.56
CA VAL A 238 -11.87 26.88 -12.36
C VAL A 238 -11.38 26.56 -10.95
N GLU A 239 -12.21 26.77 -9.92
CA GLU A 239 -11.87 26.38 -8.55
C GLU A 239 -11.62 24.87 -8.43
N GLY A 240 -12.47 24.06 -9.06
CA GLY A 240 -12.32 22.60 -9.10
C GLY A 240 -11.02 22.16 -9.76
N LEU A 241 -10.64 22.79 -10.88
CA LEU A 241 -9.39 22.50 -11.58
C LEU A 241 -8.16 22.86 -10.75
N LEU A 242 -8.15 24.03 -10.10
CA LEU A 242 -7.07 24.44 -9.21
C LEU A 242 -6.94 23.48 -8.01
N SER A 243 -8.08 23.09 -7.43
CA SER A 243 -8.15 22.14 -6.31
C SER A 243 -7.66 20.74 -6.70
N PHE A 244 -7.91 20.30 -7.93
CA PHE A 244 -7.42 19.02 -8.43
C PHE A 244 -5.89 18.97 -8.62
N ILE A 245 -5.27 20.12 -8.90
CA ILE A 245 -3.81 20.27 -9.04
C ILE A 245 -3.11 20.31 -7.65
N GLY A 246 -3.89 20.37 -6.57
CA GLY A 246 -3.39 20.36 -5.18
C GLY A 246 -3.31 21.74 -4.54
N VAL A 247 -3.94 22.74 -5.16
CA VAL A 247 -3.97 24.12 -4.70
C VAL A 247 -5.36 24.47 -4.19
N GLN A 248 -5.47 25.11 -3.02
CA GLN A 248 -6.76 25.55 -2.51
C GLN A 248 -7.34 26.67 -3.40
N GLY A 249 -8.17 26.30 -4.38
CA GLY A 249 -8.67 27.21 -5.40
C GLY A 249 -9.45 28.39 -4.81
N ARG A 250 -10.22 28.17 -3.74
CA ARG A 250 -10.94 29.23 -3.03
C ARG A 250 -10.01 30.30 -2.48
N ASP A 251 -8.83 29.97 -1.98
CA ASP A 251 -7.94 30.96 -1.35
C ASP A 251 -7.31 31.88 -2.40
N ILE A 252 -7.01 31.34 -3.58
CA ILE A 252 -6.53 32.12 -4.73
C ILE A 252 -7.66 32.97 -5.30
N LEU A 253 -8.84 32.38 -5.43
CA LEU A 253 -10.01 33.05 -6.01
C LEU A 253 -10.80 33.85 -4.97
N ASN A 254 -10.35 33.94 -3.71
CA ASN A 254 -11.13 34.54 -2.62
C ASN A 254 -11.43 36.02 -2.88
N ASN A 255 -10.41 36.77 -3.33
CA ASN A 255 -10.55 38.17 -3.69
C ASN A 255 -11.48 38.38 -4.90
N LEU A 256 -11.62 37.35 -5.74
CA LEU A 256 -12.49 37.34 -6.92
C LEU A 256 -13.91 36.90 -6.61
N SER A 257 -14.06 36.04 -5.61
CA SER A 257 -15.35 35.54 -5.15
C SER A 257 -16.29 36.68 -4.78
N ILE A 258 -15.77 37.82 -4.29
CA ILE A 258 -16.56 38.99 -3.90
C ILE A 258 -17.20 39.69 -5.11
N GLY A 259 -16.53 39.65 -6.27
CA GLY A 259 -17.06 40.21 -7.53
C GLY A 259 -18.10 39.31 -8.18
N VAL A 260 -17.89 37.98 -8.14
CA VAL A 260 -18.79 36.97 -8.72
C VAL A 260 -19.99 36.70 -7.81
N PHE A 261 -19.75 36.60 -6.50
CA PHE A 261 -20.71 36.31 -5.45
C PHE A 261 -20.69 37.45 -4.42
N GLN A 262 -21.66 38.35 -4.49
CA GLN A 262 -21.70 39.51 -3.61
C GLN A 262 -21.67 39.11 -2.12
N LYS A 263 -20.89 39.87 -1.33
CA LYS A 263 -20.64 39.58 0.09
C LYS A 263 -21.88 39.77 0.96
N ASP A 264 -22.75 40.73 0.62
CA ASP A 264 -24.01 40.98 1.32
C ASP A 264 -25.14 40.14 0.71
N TYR A 265 -25.57 39.11 1.43
CA TYR A 265 -26.65 38.21 1.02
C TYR A 265 -28.01 38.93 0.87
N ARG A 266 -28.18 40.12 1.47
CA ARG A 266 -29.42 40.91 1.36
C ARG A 266 -29.55 41.61 0.02
N VAL A 267 -28.42 41.86 -0.65
CA VAL A 267 -28.33 42.59 -1.95
C VAL A 267 -28.04 41.62 -3.10
N ALA A 268 -27.33 40.52 -2.82
CA ALA A 268 -26.84 39.54 -3.80
C ALA A 268 -27.89 38.72 -4.54
N GLY A 269 -29.14 38.68 -4.05
CA GLY A 269 -30.12 37.69 -4.49
C GLY A 269 -29.66 36.27 -4.13
N ILE A 270 -29.78 35.32 -5.08
CA ILE A 270 -29.46 33.90 -4.84
C ILE A 270 -27.94 33.67 -4.75
N LEU A 271 -27.17 34.32 -5.62
CA LEU A 271 -25.74 34.08 -5.83
C LEU A 271 -24.88 34.90 -4.85
N SER A 272 -25.09 34.67 -3.56
CA SER A 272 -24.24 35.24 -2.50
C SER A 272 -23.02 34.36 -2.22
N HIS A 273 -21.99 34.94 -1.59
CA HIS A 273 -20.84 34.16 -1.11
C HIS A 273 -21.27 33.03 -0.15
N GLN A 274 -22.35 33.25 0.60
CA GLN A 274 -22.95 32.26 1.50
C GLN A 274 -23.62 31.11 0.76
N PHE A 275 -24.31 31.39 -0.35
CA PHE A 275 -24.87 30.36 -1.21
C PHE A 275 -23.77 29.45 -1.74
N TYR A 276 -22.69 30.04 -2.23
CA TYR A 276 -21.53 29.29 -2.70
C TYR A 276 -20.93 28.37 -1.63
N ARG A 277 -20.66 28.94 -0.44
CA ARG A 277 -20.02 28.20 0.66
C ARG A 277 -20.91 27.09 1.23
N ASN A 278 -22.19 27.38 1.46
CA ASN A 278 -23.06 26.46 2.20
C ASN A 278 -23.78 25.45 1.30
N PHE A 279 -23.99 25.76 0.01
CA PHE A 279 -24.82 24.93 -0.87
C PHE A 279 -24.12 24.45 -2.14
N VAL A 280 -22.93 24.97 -2.47
CA VAL A 280 -22.17 24.52 -3.65
C VAL A 280 -20.99 23.65 -3.22
N THR A 281 -20.17 24.16 -2.31
CA THR A 281 -18.99 23.47 -1.75
C THR A 281 -19.32 22.76 -0.43
N VAL A 282 -20.43 22.01 -0.42
CA VAL A 282 -20.93 21.27 0.75
C VAL A 282 -19.88 20.26 1.21
N GLY A 283 -19.44 20.33 2.46
CA GLY A 283 -18.41 19.40 2.92
C GLY A 283 -17.03 19.69 2.34
N GLY A 284 -16.76 20.93 1.91
CA GLY A 284 -15.46 21.37 1.37
C GLY A 284 -15.35 21.38 -0.15
N TYR A 285 -14.13 21.56 -0.64
CA TYR A 285 -13.80 21.52 -2.07
C TYR A 285 -14.26 20.22 -2.71
N GLY A 286 -14.69 20.24 -3.98
CA GLY A 286 -15.11 19.02 -4.69
C GLY A 286 -16.35 18.31 -4.11
N VAL A 287 -16.96 18.84 -3.03
CA VAL A 287 -17.93 18.09 -2.22
C VAL A 287 -17.31 16.80 -1.65
N LEU A 288 -16.07 16.90 -1.17
CA LEU A 288 -15.24 15.78 -0.71
C LEU A 288 -15.87 14.92 0.40
N MET A 289 -16.80 15.45 1.19
CA MET A 289 -17.57 14.64 2.14
C MET A 289 -18.35 13.50 1.44
N CYS A 290 -18.83 13.71 0.20
CA CYS A 290 -19.44 12.66 -0.60
C CYS A 290 -18.44 11.57 -1.00
N LEU A 291 -17.21 11.97 -1.35
CA LEU A 291 -16.13 11.04 -1.64
C LEU A 291 -15.77 10.23 -0.39
N LEU A 292 -15.68 10.87 0.78
CA LEU A 292 -15.43 10.20 2.05
C LEU A 292 -16.46 9.10 2.32
N ILE A 293 -17.75 9.46 2.26
CA ILE A 293 -18.86 8.52 2.45
C ILE A 293 -18.78 7.39 1.42
N SER A 294 -18.48 7.71 0.16
CA SER A 294 -18.32 6.71 -0.91
C SER A 294 -17.17 5.73 -0.66
N ILE A 295 -16.03 6.20 -0.13
CA ILE A 295 -14.89 5.34 0.23
C ILE A 295 -15.26 4.43 1.41
N VAL A 296 -15.96 4.94 2.43
CA VAL A 296 -16.38 4.14 3.58
C VAL A 296 -17.37 3.03 3.16
N LEU A 297 -18.35 3.37 2.32
CA LEU A 297 -19.39 2.43 1.89
C LEU A 297 -18.92 1.45 0.80
N PHE A 298 -18.25 1.93 -0.23
CA PHE A 298 -17.93 1.16 -1.44
C PHE A 298 -16.45 0.81 -1.59
N GLY A 299 -15.57 1.43 -0.79
CA GLY A 299 -14.15 1.09 -0.78
C GLY A 299 -13.93 -0.36 -0.39
N LYS A 300 -13.00 -1.03 -1.07
CA LYS A 300 -12.62 -2.43 -0.79
C LYS A 300 -11.21 -2.54 -0.20
N ARG A 301 -10.34 -1.55 -0.44
CA ARG A 301 -8.96 -1.56 0.10
C ARG A 301 -8.93 -1.06 1.55
N THR A 302 -8.34 -1.87 2.43
CA THR A 302 -8.19 -1.55 3.87
C THR A 302 -7.45 -0.22 4.09
N ILE A 303 -6.42 0.06 3.29
CA ILE A 303 -5.63 1.31 3.39
C ILE A 303 -6.49 2.55 3.15
N ASN A 304 -7.38 2.51 2.16
CA ASN A 304 -8.27 3.62 1.82
C ASN A 304 -9.34 3.81 2.91
N LYS A 305 -9.84 2.71 3.49
CA LYS A 305 -10.77 2.77 4.63
C LYS A 305 -10.12 3.37 5.87
N ASN A 306 -8.87 3.02 6.17
CA ASN A 306 -8.16 3.55 7.33
C ASN A 306 -7.87 5.05 7.17
N LEU A 307 -7.45 5.49 5.98
CA LEU A 307 -7.29 6.92 5.68
C LEU A 307 -8.61 7.69 5.75
N ALA A 308 -9.70 7.09 5.25
CA ALA A 308 -11.03 7.67 5.37
C ALA A 308 -11.41 7.85 6.85
N LYS A 309 -11.21 6.83 7.70
CA LYS A 309 -11.49 6.91 9.15
C LYS A 309 -10.76 8.08 9.83
N LEU A 310 -9.48 8.29 9.51
CA LEU A 310 -8.70 9.42 10.03
C LEU A 310 -9.24 10.79 9.57
N SER A 311 -9.90 10.83 8.41
CA SER A 311 -10.44 12.07 7.82
C SER A 311 -11.87 12.40 8.30
N ILE A 312 -12.60 11.46 8.92
CA ILE A 312 -14.00 11.67 9.32
C ILE A 312 -14.17 12.90 10.21
N LEU A 313 -13.39 12.98 11.29
CA LEU A 313 -13.55 14.05 12.28
C LEU A 313 -13.25 15.44 11.68
N PRO A 314 -12.11 15.66 10.99
CA PRO A 314 -11.88 16.92 10.27
C PRO A 314 -12.95 17.24 9.23
N SER A 315 -13.39 16.25 8.44
CA SER A 315 -14.35 16.45 7.36
C SER A 315 -15.74 16.87 7.85
N ILE A 316 -16.16 16.46 9.05
CA ILE A 316 -17.41 16.93 9.67
C ILE A 316 -17.40 18.46 9.83
N PHE A 317 -16.24 19.05 10.14
CA PHE A 317 -16.05 20.50 10.27
C PHE A 317 -15.61 21.15 8.94
N ASN A 318 -15.88 20.51 7.80
CA ASN A 318 -15.50 20.94 6.46
C ASN A 318 -13.97 21.10 6.24
N VAL A 319 -13.13 20.47 7.07
CA VAL A 319 -11.67 20.46 6.90
C VAL A 319 -11.26 19.16 6.22
N ASN A 320 -10.82 19.24 4.97
CA ASN A 320 -10.74 18.08 4.06
C ASN A 320 -9.35 17.88 3.45
N GLU A 321 -8.35 18.60 3.93
CA GLU A 321 -6.97 18.54 3.44
C GLU A 321 -6.39 17.14 3.62
N VAL A 322 -6.70 16.49 4.74
CA VAL A 322 -6.29 15.11 4.99
C VAL A 322 -6.83 14.16 3.92
N LEU A 323 -8.08 14.35 3.50
CA LEU A 323 -8.68 13.53 2.45
C LEU A 323 -8.15 13.94 1.08
N LEU A 324 -8.01 15.23 0.80
CA LEU A 324 -7.54 15.75 -0.49
C LEU A 324 -6.08 15.33 -0.80
N TYR A 325 -5.21 15.39 0.21
CA TYR A 325 -3.78 15.08 0.10
C TYR A 325 -3.45 13.63 0.48
N GLY A 326 -4.13 13.07 1.49
CA GLY A 326 -3.88 11.71 2.01
C GLY A 326 -4.56 10.63 1.20
N PHE A 327 -5.80 10.85 0.75
CA PHE A 327 -6.31 10.09 -0.40
C PHE A 327 -5.77 10.80 -1.63
N PRO A 328 -5.14 10.11 -2.59
CA PRO A 328 -4.57 10.75 -3.76
C PRO A 328 -5.72 11.14 -4.69
N VAL A 329 -6.49 12.18 -4.34
CA VAL A 329 -7.46 12.84 -5.21
C VAL A 329 -6.70 13.70 -6.20
N ILE A 330 -5.68 14.39 -5.71
CA ILE A 330 -4.82 15.28 -6.48
C ILE A 330 -4.07 14.48 -7.55
N TYR A 331 -4.15 14.97 -8.79
CA TYR A 331 -3.64 14.33 -9.99
C TYR A 331 -4.17 12.91 -10.27
N ASN A 332 -5.24 12.47 -9.62
CA ASN A 332 -5.83 11.16 -9.89
C ASN A 332 -6.87 11.24 -10.99
N MET A 333 -6.46 10.79 -12.18
CA MET A 333 -7.28 10.84 -13.39
C MET A 333 -8.60 10.07 -13.27
N TYR A 334 -8.67 9.03 -12.41
CA TYR A 334 -9.94 8.33 -12.16
C TYR A 334 -10.96 9.21 -11.41
N LEU A 335 -10.48 10.12 -10.55
CA LEU A 335 -11.34 10.96 -9.72
C LEU A 335 -11.51 12.38 -10.28
N LEU A 336 -10.78 12.75 -11.33
CA LEU A 336 -10.88 14.05 -11.98
C LEU A 336 -12.33 14.38 -12.41
N ALA A 337 -12.97 13.43 -13.10
CA ALA A 337 -14.33 13.59 -13.61
C ALA A 337 -15.35 13.87 -12.48
N PRO A 338 -15.51 13.02 -11.45
CA PRO A 338 -16.46 13.31 -10.38
C PRO A 338 -16.06 14.52 -9.53
N PHE A 339 -14.75 14.81 -9.39
CA PHE A 339 -14.27 15.96 -8.62
C PHE A 339 -14.64 17.32 -9.24
N ILE A 340 -14.72 17.40 -10.57
CA ILE A 340 -15.20 18.61 -11.27
C ILE A 340 -16.71 18.57 -11.45
N LEU A 341 -17.28 17.41 -11.79
CA LEU A 341 -18.70 17.26 -12.06
C LEU A 341 -19.55 17.52 -10.82
N MET A 342 -19.14 17.05 -9.65
CA MET A 342 -19.97 17.13 -8.45
C MET A 342 -20.22 18.57 -7.97
N PRO A 343 -19.21 19.46 -7.86
CA PRO A 343 -19.45 20.87 -7.57
C PRO A 343 -20.39 21.55 -8.58
N VAL A 344 -20.30 21.20 -9.86
CA VAL A 344 -21.17 21.73 -10.91
C VAL A 344 -22.62 21.25 -10.73
N VAL A 345 -22.82 19.98 -10.40
CA VAL A 345 -24.14 19.40 -10.09
C VAL A 345 -24.72 20.06 -8.83
N SER A 346 -23.91 20.21 -7.78
CA SER A 346 -24.27 20.90 -6.54
C SER A 346 -24.69 22.35 -6.80
N TYR A 347 -23.92 23.09 -7.60
CA TYR A 347 -24.23 24.46 -8.01
C TYR A 347 -25.58 24.55 -8.74
N THR A 348 -25.79 23.67 -9.72
CA THR A 348 -26.99 23.66 -10.55
C THR A 348 -28.23 23.28 -9.72
N LEU A 349 -28.13 22.22 -8.91
CA LEU A 349 -29.22 21.74 -8.07
C LEU A 349 -29.63 22.81 -7.04
N SER A 350 -28.65 23.41 -6.38
CA SER A 350 -28.87 24.49 -5.43
C SER A 350 -29.47 25.72 -6.11
N TYR A 351 -28.93 26.15 -7.25
CA TYR A 351 -29.46 27.31 -7.96
C TYR A 351 -30.94 27.13 -8.36
N VAL A 352 -31.29 25.95 -8.90
CA VAL A 352 -32.67 25.59 -9.24
C VAL A 352 -33.57 25.60 -8.01
N ALA A 353 -33.12 25.02 -6.89
CA ALA A 353 -33.90 24.96 -5.66
C ALA A 353 -34.22 26.35 -5.08
N PHE A 354 -33.26 27.28 -5.10
CA PHE A 354 -33.49 28.67 -4.68
C PHE A 354 -34.33 29.45 -5.71
N ARG A 355 -34.12 29.22 -7.01
CA ARG A 355 -34.85 29.91 -8.09
C ARG A 355 -36.35 29.62 -8.07
N TYR A 356 -36.72 28.36 -7.84
CA TYR A 356 -38.12 27.93 -7.72
C TYR A 356 -38.69 28.07 -6.31
N LYS A 357 -37.96 28.70 -5.37
CA LYS A 357 -38.37 28.91 -3.97
C LYS A 357 -38.67 27.60 -3.22
N LEU A 358 -38.06 26.48 -3.63
CA LEU A 358 -38.11 25.23 -2.88
C LEU A 358 -37.36 25.39 -1.54
N VAL A 359 -36.30 26.20 -1.54
CA VAL A 359 -35.54 26.59 -0.34
C VAL A 359 -35.70 28.10 -0.11
N PRO A 360 -35.95 28.55 1.13
CA PRO A 360 -36.04 29.98 1.44
C PRO A 360 -34.69 30.68 1.23
N PRO A 361 -34.69 32.01 1.00
CA PRO A 361 -33.46 32.76 0.81
C PRO A 361 -32.55 32.70 2.05
N ILE A 362 -31.27 32.95 1.86
CA ILE A 362 -30.28 32.95 2.94
C ILE A 362 -30.52 34.17 3.84
N CYS A 363 -30.55 33.95 5.15
CA CYS A 363 -30.85 34.95 6.16
C CYS A 363 -29.70 35.23 7.12
N ASN A 364 -28.77 34.27 7.30
CA ASN A 364 -27.66 34.40 8.26
C ASN A 364 -26.32 33.99 7.66
N ASP A 365 -25.27 34.64 8.15
CA ASP A 365 -23.88 34.20 7.96
C ASP A 365 -23.55 33.09 8.97
N VAL A 366 -23.05 31.98 8.46
CA VAL A 366 -22.74 30.79 9.24
C VAL A 366 -21.25 30.48 9.09
N SER A 367 -20.56 30.11 10.18
CA SER A 367 -19.13 29.75 10.11
C SER A 367 -18.84 28.69 9.05
N SER A 368 -17.67 28.79 8.39
CA SER A 368 -17.17 27.80 7.44
C SER A 368 -16.99 26.40 8.03
N THR A 369 -16.78 26.30 9.34
CA THR A 369 -16.61 25.05 10.08
C THR A 369 -17.93 24.44 10.55
N MET A 370 -19.07 25.08 10.29
CA MET A 370 -20.37 24.55 10.69
C MET A 370 -20.60 23.20 9.99
N PRO A 371 -20.92 22.13 10.75
CA PRO A 371 -21.17 20.83 10.17
C PRO A 371 -22.20 20.86 9.05
N VAL A 372 -21.99 19.98 8.08
CA VAL A 372 -22.95 19.76 6.99
C VAL A 372 -24.33 19.43 7.58
N ILE A 373 -25.40 19.81 6.89
CA ILE A 373 -26.82 19.77 7.32
C ILE A 373 -27.16 20.91 8.28
N LEU A 374 -26.38 21.10 9.35
CA LEU A 374 -26.60 22.21 10.29
C LEU A 374 -26.37 23.57 9.63
N SER A 375 -25.34 23.68 8.78
CA SER A 375 -25.08 24.90 8.02
C SER A 375 -26.24 25.27 7.08
N GLY A 376 -26.89 24.29 6.45
CA GLY A 376 -28.07 24.50 5.61
C GLY A 376 -29.28 24.99 6.40
N TYR A 377 -29.49 24.44 7.61
CA TYR A 377 -30.54 24.90 8.51
C TYR A 377 -30.31 26.33 8.99
N PHE A 378 -29.15 26.63 9.58
CA PHE A 378 -28.89 27.94 10.19
C PHE A 378 -28.76 29.07 9.16
N SER A 379 -28.27 28.79 7.96
CA SER A 379 -28.15 29.80 6.89
C SER A 379 -29.51 30.24 6.35
N THR A 380 -30.49 29.34 6.31
CA THR A 380 -31.84 29.61 5.78
C THR A 380 -32.92 29.71 6.85
N MET A 381 -32.58 29.42 8.11
CA MET A 381 -33.50 29.20 9.24
C MET A 381 -34.67 28.25 8.89
N SER A 382 -34.39 27.23 8.06
CA SER A 382 -35.40 26.32 7.55
C SER A 382 -34.86 24.91 7.36
N ILE A 383 -35.70 23.91 7.67
CA ILE A 383 -35.39 22.50 7.43
C ILE A 383 -35.19 22.19 5.94
N ARG A 384 -35.77 23.01 5.04
CA ARG A 384 -35.62 22.83 3.59
C ARG A 384 -34.18 23.05 3.14
N GLY A 385 -33.43 23.93 3.79
CA GLY A 385 -31.99 24.11 3.53
C GLY A 385 -31.18 22.88 3.96
N ALA A 386 -31.49 22.29 5.12
CA ALA A 386 -30.88 21.05 5.57
C ALA A 386 -31.20 19.87 4.63
N LEU A 387 -32.46 19.74 4.19
CA LEU A 387 -32.89 18.71 3.23
C LEU A 387 -32.17 18.85 1.89
N LEU A 388 -31.98 20.06 1.37
CA LEU A 388 -31.22 20.28 0.14
C LEU A 388 -29.78 19.76 0.27
N GLN A 389 -29.11 20.02 1.39
CA GLN A 389 -27.76 19.48 1.63
C GLN A 389 -27.75 17.95 1.71
N VAL A 390 -28.76 17.32 2.31
CA VAL A 390 -28.91 15.85 2.31
C VAL A 390 -29.07 15.31 0.89
N VAL A 391 -29.89 15.96 0.05
CA VAL A 391 -30.05 15.57 -1.36
C VAL A 391 -28.73 15.68 -2.11
N ILE A 392 -27.98 16.78 -1.92
CA ILE A 392 -26.65 16.96 -2.52
C ILE A 392 -25.69 15.85 -2.09
N LEU A 393 -25.70 15.47 -0.81
CA LEU A 393 -24.87 14.37 -0.30
C LEU A 393 -25.23 13.04 -0.95
N ILE A 394 -26.51 12.71 -1.05
CA ILE A 394 -26.97 11.45 -1.67
C ILE A 394 -26.57 11.40 -3.14
N VAL A 395 -26.86 12.46 -3.89
CA VAL A 395 -26.51 12.58 -5.31
C VAL A 395 -24.99 12.48 -5.50
N GLY A 396 -24.22 13.14 -4.63
CA GLY A 396 -22.76 13.09 -4.68
C GLY A 396 -22.21 11.70 -4.40
N VAL A 397 -22.76 10.95 -3.44
CA VAL A 397 -22.35 9.55 -3.19
C VAL A 397 -22.62 8.68 -4.42
N VAL A 398 -23.77 8.85 -5.08
CA VAL A 398 -24.10 8.12 -6.31
C VAL A 398 -23.12 8.46 -7.44
N ILE A 399 -22.72 9.72 -7.58
CA ILE A 399 -21.76 10.15 -8.60
C ILE A 399 -20.35 9.62 -8.29
N TYR A 400 -19.89 9.67 -7.04
CA TYR A 400 -18.54 9.24 -6.66
C TYR A 400 -18.37 7.71 -6.62
N ALA A 401 -19.41 6.96 -6.24
CA ALA A 401 -19.36 5.50 -6.06
C ALA A 401 -18.73 4.74 -7.24
N PRO A 402 -19.15 4.91 -8.51
CA PRO A 402 -18.56 4.15 -9.63
C PRO A 402 -17.07 4.43 -9.81
N PHE A 403 -16.63 5.67 -9.60
CA PHE A 403 -15.22 6.05 -9.75
C PHE A 403 -14.36 5.51 -8.59
N VAL A 404 -14.88 5.50 -7.37
CA VAL A 404 -14.21 4.88 -6.21
C VAL A 404 -14.03 3.38 -6.44
N ILE A 405 -15.08 2.67 -6.89
CA ILE A 405 -15.02 1.24 -7.19
C ILE A 405 -14.02 0.95 -8.30
N MET A 406 -14.04 1.75 -9.37
CA MET A 406 -13.12 1.62 -10.51
C MET A 406 -11.66 1.87 -10.07
N TYR A 407 -11.41 2.93 -9.31
CA TYR A 407 -10.09 3.26 -8.76
C TYR A 407 -9.54 2.12 -7.89
N ASP A 408 -10.35 1.62 -6.95
CA ASP A 408 -9.97 0.51 -6.06
C ASP A 408 -9.75 -0.80 -6.84
N SER A 409 -10.54 -1.06 -7.87
CA SER A 409 -10.34 -2.23 -8.74
C SER A 409 -9.06 -2.12 -9.55
N SER A 410 -8.73 -0.94 -10.07
CA SER A 410 -7.53 -0.71 -10.88
C SER A 410 -6.26 -0.87 -10.04
N LYS A 411 -6.22 -0.27 -8.83
CA LYS A 411 -5.07 -0.40 -7.93
C LYS A 411 -4.86 -1.83 -7.44
N ARG A 412 -5.92 -2.57 -7.11
CA ARG A 412 -5.80 -4.00 -6.74
C ARG A 412 -5.23 -4.84 -7.87
N LYS A 413 -5.65 -4.62 -9.11
CA LYS A 413 -5.07 -5.30 -10.28
C LYS A 413 -3.58 -4.98 -10.42
N SER A 414 -3.20 -3.71 -10.30
CA SER A 414 -1.78 -3.32 -10.36
C SER A 414 -0.94 -3.91 -9.22
N GLU A 415 -1.48 -4.03 -8.01
CA GLU A 415 -0.79 -4.65 -6.87
C GLU A 415 -0.62 -6.16 -7.06
N ALA A 416 -1.68 -6.85 -7.48
CA ALA A 416 -1.64 -8.28 -7.78
C ALA A 416 -0.63 -8.60 -8.90
N MET A 417 -0.58 -7.77 -9.95
CA MET A 417 0.41 -7.91 -11.03
C MET A 417 1.85 -7.79 -10.54
N ARG A 418 2.14 -6.97 -9.52
CA ARG A 418 3.51 -6.84 -8.97
C ARG A 418 3.92 -8.06 -8.16
N VAL A 419 2.98 -8.64 -7.39
CA VAL A 419 3.22 -9.90 -6.68
C VAL A 419 3.41 -11.03 -7.68
N LEU A 420 2.60 -11.05 -8.76
CA LEU A 420 2.75 -12.00 -9.86
C LEU A 420 4.13 -11.85 -10.53
N GLU A 421 4.55 -10.64 -10.86
CA GLU A 421 5.88 -10.37 -11.44
C GLU A 421 7.01 -10.88 -10.54
N LEU A 422 6.95 -10.60 -9.23
CA LEU A 422 7.93 -11.12 -8.27
C LEU A 422 7.91 -12.65 -8.19
N THR A 423 6.71 -13.26 -8.27
CA THR A 423 6.53 -14.71 -8.28
C THR A 423 7.09 -15.34 -9.57
N ASP A 424 6.87 -14.72 -10.72
CA ASP A 424 7.36 -15.18 -12.02
C ASP A 424 8.89 -15.08 -12.10
N ILE A 425 9.49 -14.05 -11.49
CA ILE A 425 10.95 -13.94 -11.35
C ILE A 425 11.50 -15.13 -10.55
N LEU A 426 10.87 -15.47 -9.41
CA LEU A 426 11.31 -16.61 -8.61
C LEU A 426 11.14 -17.93 -9.36
N LYS A 427 9.99 -18.17 -10.00
CA LYS A 427 9.74 -19.41 -10.75
C LYS A 427 10.74 -19.64 -11.88
N LYS A 428 11.10 -18.59 -12.62
CA LYS A 428 12.14 -18.69 -13.66
C LYS A 428 13.49 -19.08 -13.07
N ALA A 429 13.87 -18.49 -11.94
CA ALA A 429 15.09 -18.86 -11.23
C ALA A 429 15.05 -20.32 -10.74
N GLU A 430 13.90 -20.81 -10.26
CA GLU A 430 13.68 -22.21 -9.89
C GLU A 430 13.86 -23.17 -11.10
N GLU A 431 13.28 -22.82 -12.26
CA GLU A 431 13.40 -23.61 -13.50
C GLU A 431 14.84 -23.65 -14.04
N GLU A 432 15.56 -22.53 -13.95
CA GLU A 432 16.95 -22.39 -14.41
C GLU A 432 17.97 -22.88 -13.36
N LYS A 433 17.52 -23.26 -12.16
CA LYS A 433 18.34 -23.62 -10.99
C LYS A 433 19.35 -22.52 -10.60
N GLU A 434 18.96 -21.27 -10.75
CA GLU A 434 19.75 -20.09 -10.36
C GLU A 434 19.40 -19.64 -8.94
N ASP A 435 20.42 -19.31 -8.13
CA ASP A 435 20.20 -18.68 -6.81
C ASP A 435 20.01 -17.17 -6.97
N ILE A 436 18.76 -16.72 -6.85
CA ILE A 436 18.39 -15.32 -6.92
C ILE A 436 18.19 -14.73 -5.53
N LYS A 437 18.57 -13.45 -5.33
CA LYS A 437 18.28 -12.68 -4.12
C LYS A 437 17.19 -11.64 -4.37
N LEU A 438 15.98 -11.93 -3.96
CA LEU A 438 14.79 -11.10 -4.15
C LEU A 438 14.87 -9.75 -3.43
N LEU A 439 15.52 -9.69 -2.26
CA LEU A 439 15.69 -8.45 -1.49
C LEU A 439 16.71 -7.50 -2.11
N GLU A 440 17.61 -7.99 -2.95
CA GLU A 440 18.63 -7.20 -3.65
C GLU A 440 18.17 -6.69 -5.03
N LEU A 441 16.99 -7.12 -5.49
CA LEU A 441 16.41 -6.67 -6.75
C LEU A 441 16.24 -5.14 -6.80
N GLN A 442 16.51 -4.56 -7.97
CA GLN A 442 16.33 -3.13 -8.20
C GLN A 442 14.89 -2.81 -8.61
N GLY A 443 14.45 -1.59 -8.28
CA GLY A 443 13.15 -1.08 -8.69
C GLY A 443 11.96 -1.61 -7.89
N THR A 444 10.80 -1.72 -8.54
CA THR A 444 9.53 -2.06 -7.90
C THR A 444 9.51 -3.47 -7.28
N PRO A 445 10.04 -4.52 -7.95
CA PRO A 445 10.02 -5.88 -7.39
C PRO A 445 10.81 -6.00 -6.07
N GLY A 446 12.02 -5.43 -5.99
CA GLY A 446 12.81 -5.47 -4.76
C GLY A 446 12.24 -4.63 -3.62
N ALA A 447 11.61 -3.48 -3.94
CA ALA A 447 10.89 -2.71 -2.93
C ALA A 447 9.70 -3.50 -2.36
N LEU A 448 8.97 -4.23 -3.21
CA LEU A 448 7.88 -5.10 -2.79
C LEU A 448 8.41 -6.29 -1.97
N ALA A 449 9.50 -6.93 -2.39
CA ALA A 449 10.14 -8.03 -1.67
C ALA A 449 10.51 -7.63 -0.24
N LYS A 450 11.10 -6.45 -0.04
CA LYS A 450 11.42 -5.90 1.29
C LYS A 450 10.19 -5.66 2.15
N CYS A 451 9.10 -5.14 1.56
CA CYS A 451 7.85 -4.95 2.29
C CYS A 451 7.26 -6.30 2.71
N LEU A 452 7.14 -7.24 1.77
CA LEU A 452 6.61 -8.57 2.04
C LEU A 452 7.45 -9.33 3.08
N ALA A 453 8.78 -9.20 3.07
CA ALA A 453 9.64 -9.81 4.08
C ALA A 453 9.37 -9.24 5.49
N ALA A 454 9.17 -7.93 5.62
CA ALA A 454 8.74 -7.32 6.89
C ALA A 454 7.35 -7.81 7.29
N ASP A 455 6.39 -7.88 6.36
CA ASP A 455 5.05 -8.37 6.62
C ASP A 455 5.04 -9.86 7.03
N ILE A 456 5.92 -10.69 6.46
CA ILE A 456 6.08 -12.11 6.81
C ILE A 456 6.63 -12.25 8.22
N LYS A 457 7.63 -11.45 8.60
CA LYS A 457 8.16 -11.41 9.96
C LYS A 457 7.06 -11.11 10.98
N ASP A 458 6.22 -10.12 10.69
CA ASP A 458 5.08 -9.78 11.54
C ASP A 458 4.04 -10.90 11.55
N ALA A 459 3.75 -11.52 10.41
CA ALA A 459 2.79 -12.63 10.31
C ALA A 459 3.23 -13.87 11.12
N ILE A 460 4.53 -14.16 11.18
CA ILE A 460 5.09 -15.22 12.03
C ILE A 460 4.86 -14.87 13.50
N ALA A 461 5.17 -13.64 13.92
CA ALA A 461 4.99 -13.18 15.30
C ALA A 461 3.51 -13.21 15.75
N HIS A 462 2.59 -12.84 14.85
CA HIS A 462 1.15 -12.79 15.13
C HIS A 462 0.41 -14.12 14.84
N LYS A 463 1.13 -15.21 14.52
CA LYS A 463 0.57 -16.55 14.25
C LYS A 463 -0.47 -16.57 13.11
N GLU A 464 -0.22 -15.80 12.05
CA GLU A 464 -1.11 -15.71 10.88
C GLU A 464 -0.84 -16.79 9.82
N ILE A 465 0.29 -17.49 9.94
CA ILE A 465 0.66 -18.64 9.10
C ILE A 465 -0.28 -19.82 9.39
N LYS A 466 -0.76 -20.47 8.33
CA LYS A 466 -1.63 -21.65 8.43
C LYS A 466 -0.97 -22.86 7.78
N LEU A 467 -1.32 -24.04 8.28
CA LEU A 467 -0.96 -25.31 7.68
C LEU A 467 -2.16 -25.89 6.94
N PHE A 468 -1.92 -26.39 5.74
CA PHE A 468 -2.77 -27.38 5.08
C PHE A 468 -2.12 -28.74 5.13
N TYR A 469 -2.94 -29.77 5.00
CA TYR A 469 -2.57 -31.17 5.21
C TYR A 469 -2.83 -31.93 3.92
N GLN A 470 -1.79 -32.51 3.34
CA GLN A 470 -1.90 -33.40 2.19
C GLN A 470 -1.84 -34.84 2.67
N LEU A 471 -2.96 -35.56 2.56
CA LEU A 471 -3.11 -36.90 3.11
C LEU A 471 -2.20 -37.92 2.39
N GLN A 472 -1.67 -38.86 3.18
CA GLN A 472 -0.80 -39.95 2.76
C GLN A 472 -1.53 -41.29 3.00
N TYR A 473 -1.47 -42.21 2.04
CA TYR A 473 -2.21 -43.47 2.08
C TYR A 473 -1.30 -44.68 1.94
N ASP A 474 -1.70 -45.82 2.50
CA ASP A 474 -1.01 -47.09 2.36
C ASP A 474 -1.50 -47.94 1.15
N ASN A 475 -0.97 -49.16 1.05
CA ASN A 475 -1.37 -50.15 0.05
C ASN A 475 -2.84 -50.60 0.10
N ASN A 476 -3.52 -50.39 1.22
CA ASN A 476 -4.93 -50.70 1.44
C ASN A 476 -5.84 -49.48 1.18
N LYS A 477 -5.26 -48.35 0.76
CA LYS A 477 -5.95 -47.06 0.62
C LYS A 477 -6.47 -46.54 1.98
N GLU A 478 -5.83 -46.91 3.10
CA GLU A 478 -6.09 -46.30 4.40
C GLU A 478 -5.18 -45.08 4.59
N CYS A 479 -5.74 -43.98 5.10
CA CYS A 479 -4.94 -42.81 5.48
C CYS A 479 -4.00 -43.18 6.63
N ILE A 480 -2.71 -42.90 6.45
CA ILE A 480 -1.67 -43.11 7.48
C ILE A 480 -1.23 -41.80 8.15
N GLY A 481 -1.65 -40.66 7.60
CA GLY A 481 -1.15 -39.36 8.03
C GLY A 481 -1.27 -38.29 6.96
N ALA A 482 -0.52 -37.21 7.15
CA ALA A 482 -0.46 -36.12 6.19
C ALA A 482 0.87 -35.35 6.23
N GLU A 483 1.25 -34.78 5.09
CA GLU A 483 2.29 -33.77 4.99
C GLU A 483 1.73 -32.37 5.26
N THR A 484 2.45 -31.58 6.06
CA THR A 484 2.11 -30.18 6.32
C THR A 484 2.68 -29.26 5.27
N LEU A 485 1.79 -28.46 4.68
CA LEU A 485 2.12 -27.49 3.66
C LEU A 485 1.72 -26.10 4.14
N MET A 486 2.71 -25.23 4.29
CA MET A 486 2.49 -23.85 4.74
C MET A 486 1.70 -23.05 3.70
N ARG A 487 0.76 -22.25 4.20
CA ARG A 487 -0.07 -21.35 3.42
C ARG A 487 -0.19 -20.03 4.15
N TYR A 488 0.04 -18.95 3.42
CA TYR A 488 -0.09 -17.60 3.94
C TYR A 488 -1.01 -16.77 3.04
N THR A 489 -2.02 -16.16 3.66
CA THR A 489 -2.91 -15.20 3.00
C THR A 489 -2.63 -13.82 3.55
N HIS A 490 -1.86 -13.04 2.80
CA HIS A 490 -1.49 -11.68 3.16
C HIS A 490 -2.72 -10.77 3.24
N PRO A 491 -2.85 -9.90 4.26
CA PRO A 491 -4.02 -9.02 4.44
C PRO A 491 -4.32 -8.10 3.25
N ILE A 492 -3.28 -7.70 2.51
CA ILE A 492 -3.38 -6.79 1.35
C ILE A 492 -3.27 -7.54 0.02
N HIS A 493 -2.43 -8.58 -0.04
CA HIS A 493 -2.01 -9.21 -1.31
C HIS A 493 -2.74 -10.54 -1.57
N GLY A 494 -3.52 -11.03 -0.61
CA GLY A 494 -4.20 -12.31 -0.71
C GLY A 494 -3.22 -13.48 -0.59
N PHE A 495 -3.56 -14.60 -1.21
CA PHE A 495 -2.74 -15.81 -1.17
C PHE A 495 -1.36 -15.56 -1.80
N LEU A 496 -0.29 -15.81 -1.04
CA LEU A 496 1.08 -15.74 -1.54
C LEU A 496 1.58 -17.12 -1.94
N TYR A 497 2.35 -17.18 -3.02
CA TYR A 497 3.02 -18.39 -3.46
C TYR A 497 3.96 -18.90 -2.34
N PRO A 498 3.79 -20.12 -1.81
CA PRO A 498 4.54 -20.57 -0.63
C PRO A 498 6.07 -20.53 -0.80
N PRO A 499 6.67 -20.92 -1.94
CA PRO A 499 8.11 -20.78 -2.14
C PRO A 499 8.59 -19.33 -2.09
N LEU A 500 7.76 -18.36 -2.53
CA LEU A 500 8.07 -16.93 -2.36
C LEU A 500 8.16 -16.54 -0.88
N VAL A 501 7.24 -17.05 -0.05
CA VAL A 501 7.26 -16.79 1.40
C VAL A 501 8.50 -17.40 2.06
N ILE A 502 8.85 -18.65 1.69
CA ILE A 502 10.04 -19.33 2.21
C ILE A 502 11.32 -18.58 1.80
N LYS A 503 11.47 -18.22 0.52
CA LYS A 503 12.64 -17.46 0.02
C LYS A 503 12.79 -16.10 0.71
N LEU A 504 11.69 -15.37 0.90
CA LEU A 504 11.72 -14.08 1.61
C LEU A 504 12.03 -14.24 3.11
N ALA A 505 11.52 -15.29 3.76
CA ALA A 505 11.85 -15.61 5.15
C ALA A 505 13.34 -15.99 5.30
N ASP A 506 13.90 -16.70 4.33
CA ASP A 506 15.33 -17.04 4.28
C ASP A 506 16.21 -15.79 4.14
N GLU A 507 15.97 -14.98 3.10
CA GLU A 507 16.76 -13.77 2.84
C GLU A 507 16.63 -12.72 3.96
N SER A 508 15.54 -12.73 4.73
CA SER A 508 15.35 -11.85 5.89
C SER A 508 15.82 -12.43 7.23
N GLY A 509 16.30 -13.68 7.25
CA GLY A 509 16.79 -14.35 8.45
C GLY A 509 15.68 -14.81 9.42
N GLU A 510 14.44 -14.97 8.95
CA GLU A 510 13.28 -15.37 9.73
C GLU A 510 12.86 -16.84 9.47
N LEU A 511 13.54 -17.54 8.56
CA LEU A 511 13.22 -18.93 8.15
C LEU A 511 13.12 -19.91 9.31
N SER A 512 14.10 -19.93 10.22
CA SER A 512 14.07 -20.83 11.38
C SER A 512 12.85 -20.60 12.28
N LYS A 513 12.44 -19.34 12.48
CA LYS A 513 11.25 -19.04 13.27
C LYS A 513 9.98 -19.48 12.57
N LEU A 514 9.93 -19.33 11.24
CA LEU A 514 8.83 -19.84 10.42
C LEU A 514 8.70 -21.36 10.57
N GLU A 515 9.80 -22.10 10.41
CA GLU A 515 9.80 -23.55 10.52
C GLU A 515 9.44 -24.03 11.94
N LYS A 516 10.03 -23.44 12.99
CA LYS A 516 9.65 -23.72 14.39
C LYS A 516 8.17 -23.43 14.64
N ALA A 517 7.62 -22.35 14.06
CA ALA A 517 6.19 -22.07 14.14
C ALA A 517 5.34 -23.13 13.44
N MET A 518 5.80 -23.66 12.29
CA MET A 518 5.14 -24.80 11.61
C MET A 518 5.13 -26.04 12.50
N PHE A 519 6.25 -26.39 13.15
CA PHE A 519 6.32 -27.50 14.11
C PHE A 519 5.32 -27.34 15.27
N VAL A 520 5.23 -26.15 15.85
CA VAL A 520 4.27 -25.85 16.93
C VAL A 520 2.83 -26.00 16.44
N LEU A 521 2.51 -25.50 15.24
CA LEU A 521 1.18 -25.64 14.64
C LEU A 521 0.84 -27.09 14.34
N ALA A 522 1.78 -27.86 13.79
CA ALA A 522 1.62 -29.27 13.49
C ALA A 522 1.37 -30.10 14.76
N ALA A 523 2.17 -29.89 15.81
CA ALA A 523 1.99 -30.56 17.10
C ALA A 523 0.65 -30.22 17.76
N LYS A 524 0.22 -28.95 17.67
CA LYS A 524 -1.08 -28.51 18.17
C LYS A 524 -2.24 -29.16 17.43
N ASP A 525 -2.16 -29.22 16.10
CA ASP A 525 -3.18 -29.85 15.28
C ASP A 525 -3.20 -31.37 15.47
N TYR A 526 -2.03 -31.99 15.68
CA TYR A 526 -1.90 -33.40 16.06
C TYR A 526 -2.58 -33.70 17.40
N ALA A 527 -2.31 -32.89 18.43
CA ALA A 527 -2.92 -33.06 19.75
C ALA A 527 -4.45 -32.95 19.72
N ARG A 528 -5.01 -32.24 18.72
CA ARG A 528 -6.44 -32.24 18.45
C ARG A 528 -6.89 -33.53 17.76
N LEU A 529 -6.19 -33.95 16.70
CA LEU A 529 -6.48 -35.20 16.00
C LEU A 529 -6.53 -36.39 16.99
N LYS A 530 -5.52 -36.51 17.85
CA LYS A 530 -5.40 -37.57 18.88
C LYS A 530 -6.57 -37.64 19.86
N LYS A 531 -7.31 -36.54 20.06
CA LYS A 531 -8.51 -36.53 20.92
C LYS A 531 -9.76 -37.01 20.20
N GLU A 532 -9.76 -36.93 18.87
CA GLU A 532 -10.93 -37.21 18.03
C GLU A 532 -10.83 -38.60 17.39
N THR A 533 -9.64 -39.20 17.28
CA THR A 533 -9.38 -40.49 16.60
C THR A 533 -8.89 -41.59 17.55
N GLU A 534 -9.12 -42.85 17.18
CA GLU A 534 -8.64 -44.02 17.94
C GLU A 534 -7.32 -44.56 17.40
N LYS A 535 -7.08 -44.46 16.08
CA LYS A 535 -5.77 -44.78 15.47
C LYS A 535 -4.77 -43.65 15.69
N SER A 536 -3.49 -44.03 15.77
CA SER A 536 -2.37 -43.10 15.68
C SER A 536 -2.03 -42.82 14.21
N TYR A 537 -1.90 -41.54 13.88
CA TYR A 537 -1.51 -41.06 12.56
C TYR A 537 -0.14 -40.40 12.63
N LYS A 538 0.45 -40.12 11.47
CA LYS A 538 1.72 -39.38 11.34
C LYS A 538 1.50 -38.01 10.71
N ILE A 539 2.10 -36.96 11.26
CA ILE A 539 2.17 -35.64 10.60
C ILE A 539 3.62 -35.34 10.21
N SER A 540 3.83 -35.12 8.91
CA SER A 540 5.12 -34.78 8.32
C SER A 540 5.33 -33.26 8.29
N VAL A 541 6.50 -32.78 8.70
CA VAL A 541 6.89 -31.36 8.69
C VAL A 541 8.25 -31.19 8.01
N ASN A 542 8.27 -30.34 6.99
CA ASN A 542 9.48 -29.98 6.23
C ASN A 542 10.40 -29.07 7.03
N ILE A 543 11.72 -29.29 6.95
CA ILE A 543 12.74 -28.45 7.59
C ILE A 543 13.96 -28.24 6.69
N THR A 544 14.64 -27.09 6.83
CA THR A 544 15.90 -26.79 6.15
C THR A 544 17.16 -27.09 6.95
N ILE A 545 18.31 -27.28 6.27
CA ILE A 545 19.64 -27.44 6.91
C ILE A 545 19.89 -26.32 7.92
N ALA A 546 19.60 -25.08 7.54
CA ALA A 546 19.95 -23.91 8.33
C ALA A 546 19.31 -23.99 9.73
N THR A 547 18.06 -24.41 9.81
CA THR A 547 17.33 -24.59 11.07
C THR A 547 17.74 -25.86 11.79
N LEU A 548 17.92 -26.97 11.04
CA LEU A 548 18.34 -28.25 11.63
C LEU A 548 19.69 -28.13 12.37
N PHE A 549 20.62 -27.33 11.83
CA PHE A 549 21.95 -27.10 12.41
C PHE A 549 21.99 -25.97 13.44
N GLU A 550 20.87 -25.26 13.66
CA GLU A 550 20.80 -24.19 14.65
C GLU A 550 20.97 -24.75 16.06
N ASP A 551 21.81 -24.08 16.85
CA ASP A 551 22.03 -24.44 18.23
C ASP A 551 20.71 -24.35 19.01
N GLY A 552 20.32 -25.46 19.64
CA GLY A 552 19.08 -25.56 20.41
C GLY A 552 17.86 -26.05 19.64
N PHE A 553 17.95 -26.35 18.33
CA PHE A 553 16.82 -26.94 17.60
C PHE A 553 16.39 -28.31 18.16
N VAL A 554 17.35 -29.18 18.50
CA VAL A 554 17.07 -30.47 19.17
C VAL A 554 16.35 -30.24 20.52
N LYS A 555 16.79 -29.26 21.31
CA LYS A 555 16.14 -28.90 22.57
C LYS A 555 14.72 -28.35 22.35
N PHE A 556 14.51 -27.62 21.26
CA PHE A 556 13.17 -27.19 20.85
C PHE A 556 12.26 -28.38 20.56
N LEU A 557 12.75 -29.42 19.86
CA LEU A 557 11.98 -30.64 19.60
C LEU A 557 11.70 -31.45 20.87
N GLU A 558 12.64 -31.49 21.81
CA GLU A 558 12.47 -32.10 23.13
C GLU A 558 11.31 -31.41 23.89
N ASN A 559 11.36 -30.08 24.02
CA ASN A 559 10.29 -29.30 24.64
C ASN A 559 8.95 -29.48 23.90
N LEU A 560 8.95 -29.51 22.57
CA LEU A 560 7.75 -29.70 21.76
C LEU A 560 7.08 -31.05 22.04
N LYS A 561 7.88 -32.11 22.22
CA LYS A 561 7.40 -33.45 22.56
C LYS A 561 6.72 -33.44 23.93
N GLU A 562 7.34 -32.79 24.92
CA GLU A 562 6.80 -32.66 26.27
C GLU A 562 5.51 -31.83 26.30
N ASP A 563 5.54 -30.62 25.72
CA ASP A 563 4.44 -29.65 25.73
C ASP A 563 3.14 -30.21 25.12
N TYR A 564 3.24 -31.07 24.11
CA TYR A 564 2.10 -31.65 23.39
C TYR A 564 1.90 -33.14 23.68
N SER A 565 2.69 -33.74 24.57
CA SER A 565 2.62 -35.16 24.92
C SER A 565 2.65 -36.08 23.69
N LEU A 566 3.56 -35.77 22.77
CA LEU A 566 3.76 -36.53 21.54
C LEU A 566 4.45 -37.86 21.87
N VAL A 567 3.98 -38.96 21.28
CA VAL A 567 4.65 -40.26 21.33
C VAL A 567 5.45 -40.53 20.07
N ASP A 568 6.26 -41.58 20.11
CA ASP A 568 7.20 -41.89 19.03
C ASP A 568 6.47 -42.14 17.71
N GLY A 569 6.96 -41.52 16.64
CA GLY A 569 6.42 -41.65 15.29
C GLY A 569 5.18 -40.80 14.95
N GLU A 570 4.64 -40.01 15.88
CA GLU A 570 3.50 -39.12 15.61
C GLU A 570 3.90 -37.93 14.72
N ILE A 571 5.15 -37.46 14.82
CA ILE A 571 5.73 -36.43 13.96
C ILE A 571 6.88 -37.00 13.15
N CYS A 572 6.88 -36.72 11.85
CA CYS A 572 7.94 -37.05 10.93
C CYS A 572 8.59 -35.78 10.40
N ILE A 573 9.92 -35.74 10.41
CA ILE A 573 10.72 -34.61 9.94
C ILE A 573 11.17 -34.93 8.52
N GLU A 574 10.81 -34.08 7.56
CA GLU A 574 11.19 -34.23 6.16
C GLU A 574 12.37 -33.29 5.85
N VAL A 575 13.46 -33.87 5.35
CA VAL A 575 14.67 -33.15 4.93
C VAL A 575 14.92 -33.41 3.45
N THR A 576 15.23 -32.40 2.65
CA THR A 576 15.45 -32.61 1.21
C THR A 576 16.80 -33.27 0.91
N GLU A 577 16.94 -33.94 -0.23
CA GLU A 577 18.19 -34.63 -0.61
C GLU A 577 19.41 -33.69 -0.62
N GLN A 578 19.24 -32.46 -1.13
CA GLN A 578 20.31 -31.44 -1.12
C GLN A 578 20.80 -31.13 0.29
N MET A 579 19.95 -31.35 1.30
CA MET A 579 20.31 -31.17 2.70
C MET A 579 21.28 -32.22 3.20
N ALA A 580 21.17 -33.44 2.67
CA ALA A 580 22.06 -34.51 3.01
C ALA A 580 23.46 -34.30 2.39
N ILE A 581 23.59 -33.64 1.23
CA ILE A 581 24.86 -33.52 0.47
C ILE A 581 26.01 -32.85 1.27
N LYS A 582 25.73 -31.93 2.21
CA LYS A 582 26.74 -31.21 3.01
C LYS A 582 27.22 -31.98 4.25
N SER A 583 27.32 -33.31 4.20
CA SER A 583 27.58 -34.14 5.39
C SER A 583 28.93 -33.87 6.06
N ASP A 584 28.84 -33.40 7.29
CA ASP A 584 29.87 -33.56 8.32
C ASP A 584 29.34 -34.48 9.43
N ALA A 585 30.23 -34.99 10.29
CA ALA A 585 29.87 -35.80 11.46
C ALA A 585 28.77 -35.16 12.34
N LYS A 586 28.65 -33.82 12.31
CA LYS A 586 27.61 -33.05 12.98
C LYS A 586 26.19 -33.38 12.50
N PHE A 587 26.00 -33.66 11.19
CA PHE A 587 24.69 -33.99 10.64
C PHE A 587 24.17 -35.32 11.21
N GLU A 588 25.00 -36.35 11.16
CA GLU A 588 24.71 -37.67 11.73
C GLU A 588 24.44 -37.60 13.24
N GLU A 589 25.19 -36.78 13.98
CA GLU A 589 24.94 -36.56 15.41
C GLU A 589 23.55 -35.96 15.67
N ILE A 590 23.12 -34.98 14.87
CA ILE A 590 21.80 -34.36 14.99
C ILE A 590 20.69 -35.38 14.65
N LEU A 591 20.84 -36.14 13.57
CA LEU A 591 19.86 -37.17 13.21
C LEU A 591 19.71 -38.24 14.29
N ASN A 592 20.81 -38.65 14.94
CA ASN A 592 20.77 -39.57 16.07
C ASN A 592 19.97 -38.98 17.24
N LYS A 593 20.27 -37.73 17.63
CA LYS A 593 19.52 -37.04 18.69
C LYS A 593 18.03 -36.94 18.39
N ILE A 594 17.66 -36.68 17.15
CA ILE A 594 16.26 -36.60 16.71
C ILE A 594 15.58 -37.98 16.80
N LYS A 595 16.26 -39.05 16.37
CA LYS A 595 15.75 -40.43 16.51
C LYS A 595 15.66 -40.87 17.97
N ASP A 596 16.61 -40.50 18.81
CA ASP A 596 16.59 -40.79 20.26
C ASP A 596 15.40 -40.10 20.96
N LEU A 597 14.96 -38.96 20.43
CA LEU A 597 13.72 -38.30 20.83
C LEU A 597 12.45 -38.97 20.26
N GLY A 598 12.55 -40.04 19.47
CA GLY A 598 11.42 -40.80 18.93
C GLY A 598 10.76 -40.21 17.68
N TYR A 599 11.35 -39.18 17.07
CA TYR A 599 10.86 -38.64 15.80
C TYR A 599 11.28 -39.54 14.62
N LYS A 600 10.40 -39.62 13.62
CA LYS A 600 10.71 -40.30 12.35
C LYS A 600 11.34 -39.32 11.38
N ILE A 601 12.24 -39.80 10.53
CA ILE A 601 12.95 -38.94 9.56
C ILE A 601 12.68 -39.44 8.15
N ALA A 602 12.22 -38.56 7.28
CA ALA A 602 12.03 -38.82 5.86
C ALA A 602 13.04 -38.01 5.03
N ILE A 603 13.51 -38.60 3.93
CA ILE A 603 14.27 -37.89 2.91
C ILE A 603 13.35 -37.55 1.73
N ASP A 604 13.31 -36.27 1.36
CA ASP A 604 12.49 -35.71 0.30
C ASP A 604 13.26 -35.51 -1.01
N ASP A 605 12.56 -35.54 -2.14
CA ASP A 605 13.11 -35.43 -3.51
C ASP A 605 14.28 -36.40 -3.78
N PHE A 606 14.17 -37.67 -3.35
CA PHE A 606 15.28 -38.62 -3.47
C PHE A 606 15.56 -39.03 -4.93
N SER A 607 16.80 -38.84 -5.37
CA SER A 607 17.34 -39.28 -6.66
C SER A 607 18.53 -40.25 -6.51
N MET A 608 18.90 -40.95 -7.61
CA MET A 608 19.96 -41.98 -7.65
C MET A 608 21.40 -41.42 -7.62
N GLY A 609 21.63 -40.27 -6.97
CA GLY A 609 22.96 -39.68 -6.83
C GLY A 609 23.91 -40.56 -6.01
N SER A 610 25.21 -40.47 -6.28
CA SER A 610 26.25 -41.19 -5.51
C SER A 610 26.30 -40.77 -4.04
N THR A 611 25.91 -39.52 -3.77
CA THR A 611 25.81 -38.96 -2.41
C THR A 611 24.57 -39.49 -1.68
N SER A 612 23.47 -39.73 -2.38
CA SER A 612 22.17 -40.16 -1.85
C SER A 612 22.23 -41.59 -1.29
N ILE A 613 22.95 -42.48 -1.97
CA ILE A 613 23.15 -43.88 -1.52
C ILE A 613 23.95 -43.96 -0.21
N LYS A 614 24.93 -43.06 -0.01
CA LYS A 614 25.78 -43.05 1.18
C LYS A 614 24.98 -42.81 2.48
N TYR A 615 23.89 -42.05 2.42
CA TYR A 615 23.02 -41.79 3.58
C TYR A 615 22.03 -42.90 3.87
N LEU A 616 21.55 -43.57 2.82
CA LEU A 616 20.75 -44.77 3.02
C LEU A 616 21.55 -45.85 3.79
N GLN A 617 22.88 -45.89 3.63
CA GLN A 617 23.73 -46.81 4.41
C GLN A 617 23.82 -46.46 5.91
N SER A 618 23.55 -45.22 6.33
CA SER A 618 23.66 -44.85 7.75
C SER A 618 22.47 -45.29 8.60
N ASN A 619 21.40 -45.82 7.97
CA ASN A 619 20.19 -46.32 8.63
C ASN A 619 19.48 -45.27 9.52
N LYS A 620 19.62 -43.99 9.18
CA LYS A 620 19.06 -42.85 9.95
C LYS A 620 17.73 -42.34 9.42
N PHE A 621 17.32 -42.79 8.24
CA PHE A 621 16.02 -42.47 7.67
C PHE A 621 15.02 -43.59 7.97
N ASP A 622 13.74 -43.29 7.89
CA ASP A 622 12.65 -44.26 8.01
C ASP A 622 11.84 -44.33 6.70
N ILE A 623 11.79 -43.21 5.97
CA ILE A 623 10.99 -43.05 4.75
C ILE A 623 11.84 -42.37 3.67
N VAL A 624 11.73 -42.89 2.44
CA VAL A 624 12.26 -42.27 1.22
C VAL A 624 11.09 -41.81 0.37
N LYS A 625 11.03 -40.50 0.07
CA LYS A 625 10.01 -39.94 -0.83
C LYS A 625 10.58 -39.88 -2.25
N LEU A 626 9.85 -40.47 -3.20
CA LEU A 626 10.22 -40.48 -4.62
C LEU A 626 9.85 -39.13 -5.25
N ASP A 627 10.80 -38.54 -5.96
CA ASP A 627 10.60 -37.31 -6.74
C ASP A 627 9.40 -37.47 -7.71
N GLY A 628 8.48 -36.51 -7.62
CA GLY A 628 7.27 -36.47 -8.42
C GLY A 628 7.46 -36.47 -9.94
N ALA A 629 8.56 -35.90 -10.44
CA ALA A 629 8.88 -35.90 -11.87
C ALA A 629 9.14 -37.33 -12.37
N ILE A 630 9.85 -38.15 -11.59
CA ILE A 630 10.13 -39.54 -11.96
C ILE A 630 8.85 -40.39 -11.90
N VAL A 631 8.00 -40.16 -10.88
CA VAL A 631 6.70 -40.84 -10.75
C VAL A 631 5.76 -40.49 -11.91
N LYS A 632 5.71 -39.23 -12.34
CA LYS A 632 4.89 -38.82 -13.49
C LYS A 632 5.30 -39.49 -14.78
N ASP A 633 6.62 -39.60 -15.02
CA ASP A 633 7.15 -40.15 -16.26
C ASP A 633 7.11 -41.69 -16.34
N MET A 634 6.91 -42.39 -15.21
CA MET A 634 7.04 -43.85 -15.14
C MET A 634 6.11 -44.64 -16.06
N MET A 635 4.96 -44.06 -16.43
CA MET A 635 3.98 -44.71 -17.30
C MET A 635 4.38 -44.67 -18.77
N PHE A 636 5.28 -43.77 -19.15
CA PHE A 636 5.68 -43.53 -20.54
C PHE A 636 7.17 -43.71 -20.79
N ASN A 637 7.97 -43.89 -19.72
CA ASN A 637 9.41 -44.01 -19.77
C ASN A 637 9.88 -45.21 -18.95
N ASP A 638 10.26 -46.29 -19.62
CA ASP A 638 10.79 -47.51 -19.00
C ASP A 638 11.99 -47.23 -18.10
N ARG A 639 12.82 -46.25 -18.46
CA ARG A 639 13.98 -45.86 -17.63
C ARG A 639 13.55 -45.28 -16.28
N SER A 640 12.47 -44.49 -16.24
CA SER A 640 11.92 -43.98 -14.98
C SER A 640 11.40 -45.12 -14.12
N LYS A 641 10.74 -46.12 -14.73
CA LYS A 641 10.27 -47.32 -14.05
C LYS A 641 11.42 -48.16 -13.47
N ASP A 642 12.51 -48.33 -14.22
CA ASP A 642 13.72 -49.03 -13.76
C ASP A 642 14.40 -48.30 -12.59
N ILE A 643 14.45 -46.96 -12.65
CA ILE A 643 14.98 -46.12 -11.57
C ILE A 643 14.14 -46.32 -10.30
N ILE A 644 12.82 -46.18 -10.40
CA ILE A 644 11.91 -46.37 -9.25
C ILE A 644 12.08 -47.78 -8.67
N SER A 645 12.11 -48.80 -9.52
CA SER A 645 12.28 -50.20 -9.08
C SER A 645 13.60 -50.41 -8.33
N SER A 646 14.67 -49.76 -8.79
CA SER A 646 15.97 -49.82 -8.14
C SER A 646 15.97 -49.09 -6.78
N ILE A 647 15.29 -47.94 -6.68
CA ILE A 647 15.12 -47.21 -5.40
C ILE A 647 14.33 -48.07 -4.41
N VAL A 648 13.21 -48.64 -4.85
CA VAL A 648 12.36 -49.49 -4.01
C VAL A 648 13.10 -50.74 -3.54
N TYR A 649 13.88 -51.38 -4.42
CA TYR A 649 14.72 -52.52 -4.04
C TYR A 649 15.75 -52.13 -2.97
N LEU A 650 16.45 -51.02 -3.17
CA LEU A 650 17.44 -50.52 -2.21
C LEU A 650 16.81 -50.18 -0.86
N ALA A 651 15.67 -49.49 -0.87
CA ALA A 651 14.92 -49.14 0.33
C ALA A 651 14.51 -50.39 1.11
N LYS A 652 13.97 -51.42 0.44
CA LYS A 652 13.65 -52.71 1.05
C LYS A 652 14.87 -53.42 1.63
N SER A 653 16.01 -53.40 0.92
CA SER A 653 17.25 -54.03 1.40
C SER A 653 17.83 -53.36 2.65
N LEU A 654 17.47 -52.11 2.90
CA LEU A 654 17.94 -51.30 4.02
C LEU A 654 16.86 -51.02 5.07
N ASP A 655 15.69 -51.67 4.95
CA ASP A 655 14.54 -51.58 5.86
C ASP A 655 13.89 -50.17 5.95
N PHE A 656 13.85 -49.45 4.82
CA PHE A 656 13.13 -48.18 4.69
C PHE A 656 11.80 -48.35 3.97
N LYS A 657 10.86 -47.47 4.29
CA LYS A 657 9.59 -47.34 3.57
C LYS A 657 9.70 -46.38 2.40
N VAL A 658 9.00 -46.66 1.31
CA VAL A 658 8.98 -45.78 0.13
C VAL A 658 7.62 -45.10 -0.02
N LEU A 659 7.63 -43.77 -0.11
CA LEU A 659 6.46 -42.95 -0.39
C LEU A 659 6.56 -42.38 -1.81
N ALA A 660 5.57 -42.66 -2.65
CA ALA A 660 5.49 -42.10 -3.99
C ALA A 660 4.67 -40.81 -3.99
N GLU A 661 5.28 -39.71 -4.45
CA GLU A 661 4.60 -38.42 -4.59
C GLU A 661 3.94 -38.23 -5.96
N PHE A 662 3.04 -37.25 -6.05
CA PHE A 662 2.35 -36.87 -7.29
C PHE A 662 1.60 -38.02 -7.98
N VAL A 663 1.02 -38.93 -7.20
CA VAL A 663 0.11 -39.96 -7.73
C VAL A 663 -1.22 -39.31 -8.16
N GLU A 664 -1.49 -39.27 -9.46
CA GLU A 664 -2.63 -38.54 -10.05
C GLU A 664 -3.77 -39.46 -10.49
N ASN A 665 -3.51 -40.75 -10.74
CA ASN A 665 -4.52 -41.73 -11.13
C ASN A 665 -4.29 -43.12 -10.53
N GLU A 666 -5.29 -43.99 -10.69
CA GLU A 666 -5.26 -45.35 -10.14
C GLU A 666 -4.23 -46.25 -10.83
N GLU A 667 -4.01 -46.09 -12.13
CA GLU A 667 -3.04 -46.89 -12.90
C GLU A 667 -1.61 -46.69 -12.36
N GLN A 668 -1.21 -45.45 -12.09
CA GLN A 668 0.05 -45.11 -11.45
C GLN A 668 0.18 -45.78 -10.07
N MET A 669 -0.87 -45.70 -9.26
CA MET A 669 -0.88 -46.32 -7.92
C MET A 669 -0.70 -47.84 -8.00
N MET A 670 -1.40 -48.51 -8.92
CA MET A 670 -1.26 -49.96 -9.12
C MET A 670 0.16 -50.32 -9.58
N ALA A 671 0.73 -49.59 -10.54
CA ALA A 671 2.08 -49.83 -11.01
C ALA A 671 3.13 -49.65 -9.90
N LEU A 672 3.00 -48.60 -9.09
CA LEU A 672 3.88 -48.35 -7.93
C LEU A 672 3.72 -49.45 -6.85
N LYS A 673 2.50 -49.93 -6.63
CA LYS A 673 2.21 -51.03 -5.71
C LYS A 673 2.82 -52.35 -6.18
N GLU A 674 2.81 -52.64 -7.47
CA GLU A 674 3.46 -53.82 -8.05
C GLU A 674 4.98 -53.78 -7.90
N ILE A 675 5.60 -52.60 -8.10
CA ILE A 675 7.03 -52.39 -7.84
C ILE A 675 7.32 -52.53 -6.33
N GLY A 676 6.33 -52.23 -5.51
CA GLY A 676 6.31 -52.47 -4.07
C GLY A 676 6.64 -51.23 -3.26
N CYS A 677 6.14 -50.07 -3.69
CA CYS A 677 6.04 -48.88 -2.84
C CYS A 677 5.11 -49.15 -1.65
N ASP A 678 5.36 -48.46 -0.54
CA ASP A 678 4.58 -48.64 0.70
C ASP A 678 3.45 -47.62 0.81
N TYR A 679 3.75 -46.35 0.48
CA TYR A 679 2.88 -45.21 0.71
C TYR A 679 2.71 -44.34 -0.53
N TYR A 680 1.61 -43.59 -0.58
CA TYR A 680 1.21 -42.79 -1.73
C TYR A 680 0.68 -41.43 -1.31
N GLN A 681 1.06 -40.41 -2.08
CA GLN A 681 0.58 -39.04 -1.91
C GLN A 681 0.33 -38.42 -3.29
N GLY A 682 -0.84 -37.78 -3.48
CA GLY A 682 -1.13 -37.08 -4.73
C GLY A 682 -2.61 -36.78 -4.95
N TYR A 683 -2.91 -36.13 -6.08
CA TYR A 683 -4.25 -35.64 -6.38
C TYR A 683 -5.28 -36.74 -6.62
N TYR A 684 -4.83 -37.97 -6.91
CA TYR A 684 -5.70 -39.14 -6.93
C TYR A 684 -6.46 -39.32 -5.60
N PHE A 685 -5.77 -39.07 -4.48
CA PHE A 685 -6.34 -39.23 -3.15
C PHE A 685 -6.87 -37.90 -2.58
N SER A 686 -5.99 -36.90 -2.48
CA SER A 686 -6.35 -35.61 -1.90
C SER A 686 -5.38 -34.51 -2.32
N LYS A 687 -5.94 -33.34 -2.60
CA LYS A 687 -5.17 -32.09 -2.53
C LYS A 687 -4.86 -31.76 -1.07
N ALA A 688 -3.97 -30.79 -0.84
CA ALA A 688 -3.79 -30.21 0.48
C ALA A 688 -5.10 -29.58 0.97
N VAL A 689 -5.59 -30.02 2.13
CA VAL A 689 -6.86 -29.59 2.73
C VAL A 689 -6.64 -28.84 4.04
N THR A 690 -7.66 -28.14 4.51
CA THR A 690 -7.62 -27.49 5.82
C THR A 690 -7.55 -28.52 6.95
N ARG A 691 -7.08 -28.11 8.14
CA ARG A 691 -7.07 -28.98 9.34
C ARG A 691 -8.43 -29.64 9.61
N ASP A 692 -9.52 -28.86 9.53
CA ASP A 692 -10.85 -29.36 9.87
C ASP A 692 -11.34 -30.38 8.82
N GLU A 693 -11.00 -30.19 7.54
CA GLU A 693 -11.25 -31.18 6.48
C GLU A 693 -10.37 -32.43 6.64
N PHE A 694 -9.11 -32.27 7.04
CA PHE A 694 -8.19 -33.38 7.32
C PHE A 694 -8.73 -34.29 8.43
N ILE A 695 -9.08 -33.72 9.59
CA ILE A 695 -9.68 -34.47 10.69
C ILE A 695 -11.02 -35.09 10.26
N GLY A 696 -11.87 -34.32 9.57
CA GLY A 696 -13.17 -34.80 9.11
C GLY A 696 -13.10 -36.00 8.16
N ARG A 697 -12.11 -36.04 7.26
CA ARG A 697 -11.86 -37.18 6.36
C ARG A 697 -11.43 -38.42 7.13
N ILE A 698 -10.49 -38.28 8.05
CA ILE A 698 -10.04 -39.40 8.90
C ILE A 698 -11.21 -40.01 9.68
N LEU A 699 -12.03 -39.18 10.32
CA LEU A 699 -13.19 -39.66 11.08
C LEU A 699 -14.25 -40.34 10.21
N GLN A 700 -14.37 -39.92 8.95
CA GLN A 700 -15.26 -40.59 8.00
C GLN A 700 -14.73 -41.97 7.63
N GLU A 701 -13.44 -42.09 7.32
CA GLU A 701 -12.78 -43.36 7.00
C GLU A 701 -12.86 -44.36 8.16
N GLU A 702 -12.58 -43.93 9.40
CA GLU A 702 -12.71 -44.81 10.59
C GLU A 702 -14.15 -45.33 10.74
N ARG A 703 -15.17 -44.51 10.48
CA ARG A 703 -16.58 -44.92 10.54
C ARG A 703 -16.98 -45.90 9.44
N GLU A 704 -16.43 -45.74 8.24
CA GLU A 704 -16.71 -46.63 7.11
C GLU A 704 -16.05 -47.99 7.31
N ASN A 705 -14.81 -48.02 7.84
CA ASN A 705 -14.12 -49.27 8.17
C ASN A 705 -14.85 -50.04 9.28
N ILE A 706 -15.31 -49.38 10.35
CA ILE A 706 -16.11 -50.02 11.41
C ILE A 706 -17.43 -50.60 10.89
N LYS A 707 -18.02 -50.02 9.82
CA LYS A 707 -19.24 -50.55 9.20
C LYS A 707 -18.98 -51.75 8.28
N ASN A 708 -17.80 -51.84 7.68
CA ASN A 708 -17.44 -52.96 6.80
C ASN A 708 -16.94 -54.18 7.59
N ASP A 709 -16.43 -53.98 8.82
CA ASP A 709 -16.01 -55.05 9.74
C ASP A 709 -17.15 -55.65 10.59
N ARG A 710 -18.37 -55.08 10.51
CA ARG A 710 -19.60 -55.59 11.17
C ARG A 710 -20.54 -56.22 10.15
#